data_AF-A0A7Y2ICL8-F1
#
_entry.id   AF-A0A7Y2ICL8-F1
#
_cell.length_a   1.000
_cell.length_b   1.000
_cell.length_c   1.000
_cell.angle_alpha   90.00
_cell.angle_beta   90.00
_cell.angle_gamma   90.00
#
_symmetry.space_group_name_H-M   'P 1'
#
loop_
_entity.id
_entity.type
_entity.pdbx_description
1 polymer ?
#
loop_
_entity_poly.entity_id
_entity_poly.type
_entity_poly.pdbx_seq_one_letter_code
_entity_poly.pdbx_strand_id
1 'polypeptide(L)'
;MTRSFGRTVRLATIMLASAILFACDGSTGPAGPAGPPGAAGPSGTPGTPGTPGPTTGTALAWDTPDRINVEILAVTIPDGGGAPTVTLRLSDDLGFGLRDLPASTISFALAQLSPPPAVGSSSEWRSYITSSRTDPPDVQASTEGATSGTFTDNGDGTYEYTFANALTAYPAGPLYDANATHRLGVEIRTNRVIADNIPANNAPYDFVPAGGSPTFTRLIVNNATCNACHDNLEIHGEARFDVEYCVTCHNPYSIDPDTAAEPWSGTVDMKQMVHKIHFGAKLTNGYTIIGYGGFPHPYDGVEFTQDVRNCTTCHQESDASVPQASNWKDVQNRDTCGSCHDWIDWDGSEGNADLLHWGGLVFLDDADCATCHGPNATVLDGEYRVEVAHEIPEAVAAKAFEYQVVSVTNTAVGDNPTVQIRVLDPTHPDYATDPASTAYDINDVNGPFQEARSSLRVDIAWNNDDFGNLDPNDDLARSTDSGAPFQPIVIDFKTGATNIGGNVFEKTADVAQVIPSDVSGSGTAFLEGRPRVDLGDGFVSLSVAGAGLSFAIDDDSPVDRRTVVDINKCNDCHQTLALHGDNRADNTQLCATCHNANATDINRRVADSECGDELGLDDVSIDLKRMVHRIHAGNVGVCGYNNSAHDYNGVVYPGRLNNCEGCHLAGTYYPVDPGAVLATTVDAGPFDPLADPPVPPAADRSTLTDDIAISPNSAVCSSCHMDDLARNHMIQNGGDFNAGKDDTGALISTGNETCQLCHGEGASADTA
;
A
#
# COMPACT_ATOMS: atom_id res chain seq x y z
N MET A 1 51.23 -37.23 0.04
CA MET A 1 52.17 -36.83 1.11
C MET A 1 51.40 -35.87 2.02
N THR A 2 50.70 -36.30 3.08
CA THR A 2 51.17 -36.68 4.44
C THR A 2 51.83 -35.56 5.27
N ARG A 3 51.02 -34.91 6.12
CA ARG A 3 51.27 -34.29 7.46
C ARG A 3 50.08 -33.31 7.68
N SER A 4 49.12 -33.47 8.60
CA SER A 4 49.09 -34.01 9.97
C SER A 4 50.05 -33.31 10.93
N PHE A 5 49.51 -32.54 11.89
CA PHE A 5 49.34 -33.01 13.27
C PHE A 5 48.51 -31.99 14.09
N GLY A 6 47.52 -32.46 14.84
CA GLY A 6 46.86 -31.68 15.90
C GLY A 6 47.47 -31.94 17.28
N ARG A 7 47.09 -31.16 18.30
CA ARG A 7 47.31 -31.52 19.71
C ARG A 7 46.28 -30.87 20.65
N THR A 8 45.65 -31.72 21.45
CA THR A 8 44.77 -31.39 22.58
C THR A 8 45.57 -31.19 23.89
N VAL A 9 44.91 -30.66 24.93
CA VAL A 9 44.91 -31.14 26.36
C VAL A 9 44.84 -30.01 27.43
N ARG A 10 43.61 -29.85 27.97
CA ARG A 10 43.18 -29.78 29.41
C ARG A 10 43.65 -28.71 30.42
N LEU A 11 42.62 -28.08 31.03
CA LEU A 11 42.30 -27.85 32.47
C LEU A 11 43.42 -27.46 33.48
N ALA A 12 43.17 -26.40 34.28
CA ALA A 12 42.65 -26.50 35.66
C ALA A 12 42.86 -25.22 36.52
N THR A 13 41.74 -24.59 36.91
CA THR A 13 41.39 -23.99 38.21
C THR A 13 42.45 -23.53 39.24
N ILE A 14 42.27 -22.30 39.74
CA ILE A 14 42.49 -21.91 41.15
C ILE A 14 41.25 -21.12 41.65
N MET A 15 40.77 -21.43 42.86
CA MET A 15 39.72 -20.74 43.60
C MET A 15 40.26 -20.16 44.92
N LEU A 16 39.70 -19.01 45.37
CA LEU A 16 39.18 -18.67 46.73
C LEU A 16 38.92 -17.14 46.77
N ALA A 17 37.69 -16.64 47.00
CA ALA A 17 37.00 -16.43 48.31
C ALA A 17 37.62 -15.25 49.12
N SER A 18 36.93 -14.35 49.87
CA SER A 18 35.56 -14.20 50.42
C SER A 18 35.34 -12.72 50.84
N ALA A 19 34.16 -12.18 51.20
CA ALA A 19 32.73 -12.49 50.95
C ALA A 19 31.81 -11.43 51.64
N ILE A 20 30.57 -11.26 51.15
CA ILE A 20 29.37 -10.66 51.82
C ILE A 20 29.40 -9.17 52.23
N LEU A 21 28.47 -8.39 51.66
CA LEU A 21 27.66 -7.39 52.39
C LEU A 21 26.31 -7.18 51.68
N PHE A 22 25.29 -6.77 52.45
CA PHE A 22 23.87 -6.89 52.14
C PHE A 22 23.26 -5.71 51.36
N ALA A 23 22.19 -6.04 50.62
CA ALA A 23 20.96 -5.27 50.41
C ALA A 23 21.02 -3.81 49.95
N CYS A 24 20.58 -3.58 48.70
CA CYS A 24 19.58 -2.58 48.33
C CYS A 24 19.07 -2.89 46.91
N ASP A 25 18.23 -3.93 46.76
CA ASP A 25 17.48 -4.11 45.51
C ASP A 25 16.33 -3.10 45.50
N GLY A 26 16.49 -2.06 44.68
CA GLY A 26 15.41 -1.13 44.37
C GLY A 26 14.62 -1.70 43.21
N SER A 27 13.39 -2.14 43.48
CA SER A 27 12.45 -2.58 42.45
C SER A 27 12.27 -1.47 41.40
N THR A 28 12.72 -1.71 40.17
CA THR A 28 12.23 -0.97 39.02
C THR A 28 10.74 -1.28 38.90
N GLY A 29 9.90 -0.28 39.17
CA GLY A 29 8.45 -0.41 38.98
C GLY A 29 8.11 -0.68 37.51
N PRO A 30 6.86 -1.10 37.22
CA PRO A 30 6.40 -1.27 35.84
C PRO A 30 6.66 0.01 35.05
N ALA A 31 7.00 -0.14 33.77
CA ALA A 31 7.07 0.98 32.85
C ALA A 31 5.73 1.74 32.88
N GLY A 32 5.79 3.06 33.02
CA GLY A 32 4.58 3.88 32.92
C GLY A 32 3.95 3.72 31.53
N PRO A 33 2.63 3.96 31.40
CA PRO A 33 1.98 3.98 30.08
C PRO A 33 2.76 4.91 29.15
N ALA A 34 2.85 4.52 27.87
CA ALA A 34 3.49 5.36 26.86
C ALA A 34 2.90 6.77 26.92
N GLY A 35 3.76 7.77 27.06
CA GLY A 35 3.31 9.15 27.01
C GLY A 35 2.64 9.43 25.66
N PRO A 36 1.70 10.39 25.58
CA PRO A 36 1.17 10.81 24.29
C PRO A 36 2.33 11.14 23.34
N PRO A 37 2.23 10.81 22.03
CA PRO A 37 3.29 11.06 21.08
C PRO A 37 3.81 12.48 21.25
N GLY A 38 5.12 12.60 21.52
CA GLY A 38 5.75 13.90 21.65
C GLY A 38 5.43 14.70 20.39
N ALA A 39 4.89 15.92 20.55
CA ALA A 39 4.49 16.77 19.44
C ALA A 39 5.58 16.73 18.36
N ALA A 40 5.18 16.39 17.12
CA ALA A 40 6.09 16.08 16.03
C ALA A 40 7.27 17.05 16.05
N GLY A 41 8.47 16.51 16.27
CA GLY A 41 9.67 17.33 16.36
C GLY A 41 9.72 18.23 15.14
N PRO A 42 9.94 19.55 15.30
CA PRO A 42 9.85 20.49 14.18
C PRO A 42 10.71 19.94 13.04
N SER A 43 10.09 19.78 11.86
CA SER A 43 10.68 19.08 10.71
C SER A 43 12.15 19.43 10.64
N GLY A 44 13.01 18.42 10.83
CA GLY A 44 14.45 18.63 10.94
C GLY A 44 14.87 19.52 9.78
N THR A 45 15.44 20.70 10.07
CA THR A 45 15.81 21.68 9.03
C THR A 45 16.50 20.92 7.91
N PRO A 46 16.05 21.03 6.64
CA PRO A 46 16.55 20.22 5.55
C PRO A 46 18.07 20.12 5.66
N GLY A 47 18.56 18.89 5.81
CA GLY A 47 19.96 18.65 6.15
C GLY A 47 20.81 19.50 5.22
N THR A 48 21.61 20.41 5.78
CA THR A 48 22.38 21.38 4.98
C THR A 48 23.04 20.63 3.84
N PRO A 49 22.80 20.98 2.57
CA PRO A 49 23.25 20.20 1.43
C PRO A 49 24.69 19.77 1.64
N GLY A 50 24.92 18.45 1.60
CA GLY A 50 26.22 17.87 1.89
C GLY A 50 27.28 18.66 1.12
N THR A 51 28.28 19.19 1.84
CA THR A 51 29.29 20.06 1.22
C THR A 51 29.81 19.37 -0.03
N PRO A 52 29.72 20.00 -1.23
CA PRO A 52 29.99 19.31 -2.47
C PRO A 52 31.30 18.53 -2.42
N GLY A 53 31.24 17.27 -2.82
CA GLY A 53 32.42 16.41 -2.91
C GLY A 53 33.56 17.15 -3.64
N PRO A 54 34.81 17.03 -3.17
CA PRO A 54 35.89 17.91 -3.60
C PRO A 54 36.06 17.88 -5.12
N THR A 55 35.95 19.05 -5.77
CA THR A 55 36.21 19.29 -7.21
C THR A 55 37.67 19.05 -7.63
N THR A 56 38.46 18.41 -6.77
CA THR A 56 39.86 18.03 -6.96
C THR A 56 40.06 16.52 -7.02
N GLY A 57 39.01 15.72 -6.84
CA GLY A 57 38.97 14.32 -7.26
C GLY A 57 38.92 14.23 -8.79
N THR A 58 39.56 13.20 -9.36
CA THR A 58 39.36 12.86 -10.78
C THR A 58 37.94 12.33 -10.94
N ALA A 59 37.16 12.86 -11.90
CA ALA A 59 35.83 12.35 -12.20
C ALA A 59 35.84 10.83 -12.45
N LEU A 60 34.76 10.15 -12.11
CA LEU A 60 34.58 8.73 -12.41
C LEU A 60 34.04 8.58 -13.85
N ALA A 61 34.10 7.38 -14.41
CA ALA A 61 33.40 7.10 -15.66
C ALA A 61 31.91 6.89 -15.34
N TRP A 62 31.03 7.35 -16.23
CA TRP A 62 29.58 7.31 -16.05
C TRP A 62 29.00 5.89 -15.83
N ASP A 63 29.73 4.84 -16.20
CA ASP A 63 29.35 3.42 -16.12
C ASP A 63 29.81 2.72 -14.83
N THR A 64 30.35 3.48 -13.87
CA THR A 64 30.83 2.96 -12.57
C THR A 64 29.84 3.01 -11.38
N PRO A 65 28.83 3.90 -11.32
CA PRO A 65 27.91 3.95 -10.18
C PRO A 65 26.61 3.16 -10.43
N ASP A 66 25.95 2.76 -9.34
CA ASP A 66 24.63 2.12 -9.39
C ASP A 66 23.48 3.11 -9.72
N ARG A 67 23.74 4.43 -9.60
CA ARG A 67 22.80 5.51 -9.93
C ARG A 67 23.51 6.76 -10.44
N ILE A 68 22.89 7.47 -11.38
CA ILE A 68 23.35 8.77 -11.91
C ILE A 68 22.45 9.89 -11.36
N ASN A 69 23.02 10.78 -10.55
CA ASN A 69 22.35 12.00 -10.09
C ASN A 69 22.63 13.14 -11.08
N VAL A 70 21.56 13.69 -11.66
CA VAL A 70 21.55 14.79 -12.61
C VAL A 70 21.13 16.08 -11.90
N GLU A 71 21.92 17.15 -12.06
CA GLU A 71 21.64 18.50 -11.56
C GLU A 71 21.72 19.49 -12.73
N ILE A 72 20.65 20.25 -13.00
CA ILE A 72 20.70 21.38 -13.95
C ILE A 72 21.24 22.60 -13.23
N LEU A 73 22.38 23.11 -13.69
CA LEU A 73 23.08 24.25 -13.10
C LEU A 73 22.62 25.58 -13.70
N ALA A 74 22.32 25.60 -15.00
CA ALA A 74 21.83 26.79 -15.69
C ALA A 74 21.13 26.43 -17.02
N VAL A 75 20.17 27.26 -17.42
CA VAL A 75 19.62 27.28 -18.78
C VAL A 75 19.65 28.73 -19.28
N THR A 76 20.24 28.95 -20.45
CA THR A 76 20.32 30.25 -21.12
C THR A 76 19.62 30.18 -22.47
N ILE A 77 18.66 31.07 -22.70
CA ILE A 77 17.97 31.20 -23.98
C ILE A 77 18.35 32.55 -24.59
N PRO A 78 18.93 32.61 -25.81
CA PRO A 78 19.24 33.86 -26.48
C PRO A 78 17.99 34.71 -26.75
N ASP A 79 18.16 36.04 -26.71
CA ASP A 79 17.10 37.03 -26.98
C ASP A 79 16.27 36.67 -28.22
N GLY A 80 14.94 36.74 -28.07
CA GLY A 80 14.00 36.38 -29.13
C GLY A 80 13.71 34.87 -29.28
N GLY A 81 14.19 34.02 -28.35
CA GLY A 81 13.89 32.59 -28.33
C GLY A 81 14.86 31.77 -29.20
N GLY A 82 16.14 32.13 -29.18
CA GLY A 82 17.20 31.40 -29.88
C GLY A 82 17.42 29.99 -29.33
N ALA A 83 18.41 29.26 -29.88
CA ALA A 83 18.72 27.90 -29.42
C ALA A 83 19.19 27.90 -27.96
N PRO A 84 18.51 27.19 -27.04
CA PRO A 84 18.91 27.14 -25.64
C PRO A 84 20.29 26.49 -25.46
N THR A 85 20.99 26.93 -24.40
CA THR A 85 22.18 26.25 -23.87
C THR A 85 21.94 25.87 -22.42
N VAL A 86 22.23 24.61 -22.09
CA VAL A 86 22.05 24.00 -20.76
C VAL A 86 23.42 23.66 -20.21
N THR A 87 23.67 24.05 -18.96
CA THR A 87 24.81 23.56 -18.17
C THR A 87 24.26 22.60 -17.11
N LEU A 88 24.82 21.40 -17.03
CA LEU A 88 24.40 20.36 -16.08
C LEU A 88 25.60 19.68 -15.42
N ARG A 89 25.36 19.03 -14.28
CA ARG A 89 26.29 18.16 -13.57
C ARG A 89 25.71 16.75 -13.50
N LEU A 90 26.58 15.76 -13.68
CA LEU A 90 26.32 14.36 -13.38
C LEU A 90 27.21 13.93 -12.22
N SER A 91 26.64 13.22 -11.24
CA SER A 91 27.40 12.66 -10.10
C SER A 91 26.87 11.31 -9.64
N ASP A 92 27.68 10.55 -8.91
CA ASP A 92 27.22 9.40 -8.13
C ASP A 92 26.54 9.83 -6.80
N ASP A 93 26.12 8.87 -5.99
CA ASP A 93 25.52 9.10 -4.66
C ASP A 93 26.50 9.60 -3.59
N LEU A 94 27.81 9.55 -3.88
CA LEU A 94 28.87 10.12 -3.03
C LEU A 94 29.26 11.54 -3.47
N GLY A 95 28.64 12.05 -4.54
CA GLY A 95 28.86 13.38 -5.10
C GLY A 95 30.09 13.51 -6.03
N PHE A 96 30.75 12.42 -6.40
CA PHE A 96 31.83 12.44 -7.39
C PHE A 96 31.26 12.70 -8.79
N GLY A 97 31.88 13.61 -9.54
CA GLY A 97 31.48 13.93 -10.91
C GLY A 97 31.66 12.74 -11.86
N LEU A 98 30.72 12.56 -12.81
CA LEU A 98 30.75 11.49 -13.81
C LEU A 98 31.07 12.04 -15.20
N ARG A 99 32.11 11.54 -15.86
CA ARG A 99 32.52 11.92 -17.23
C ARG A 99 32.29 10.81 -18.26
N ASP A 100 32.58 11.13 -19.51
CA ASP A 100 32.54 10.26 -20.70
C ASP A 100 31.13 9.77 -21.10
N LEU A 101 30.04 10.39 -20.62
CA LEU A 101 28.66 9.99 -20.97
C LEU A 101 28.41 10.16 -22.50
N PRO A 102 28.01 9.11 -23.24
CA PRO A 102 27.78 9.22 -24.68
C PRO A 102 26.53 10.05 -25.00
N ALA A 103 26.65 11.02 -25.91
CA ALA A 103 25.51 11.88 -26.34
C ALA A 103 24.28 11.10 -26.84
N SER A 104 24.42 9.83 -27.22
CA SER A 104 23.31 8.95 -27.61
C SER A 104 22.45 8.43 -26.45
N THR A 105 22.90 8.54 -25.19
CA THR A 105 22.12 8.07 -24.03
C THR A 105 21.19 9.13 -23.47
N ILE A 106 21.49 10.42 -23.65
CA ILE A 106 20.80 11.55 -23.02
C ILE A 106 19.91 12.33 -24.00
N SER A 107 18.70 12.68 -23.55
CA SER A 107 17.74 13.53 -24.26
C SER A 107 17.14 14.59 -23.34
N PHE A 108 16.66 15.69 -23.92
CA PHE A 108 16.09 16.84 -23.19
C PHE A 108 14.63 17.09 -23.57
N ALA A 109 13.77 17.29 -22.57
CA ALA A 109 12.41 17.82 -22.71
C ALA A 109 12.41 19.32 -22.35
N LEU A 110 11.62 20.13 -23.05
CA LEU A 110 11.52 21.57 -22.78
C LEU A 110 10.12 22.10 -23.07
N ALA A 111 9.47 22.68 -22.05
CA ALA A 111 8.10 23.17 -22.12
C ALA A 111 7.95 24.59 -21.53
N GLN A 112 6.95 25.34 -21.98
CA GLN A 112 6.51 26.62 -21.42
C GLN A 112 5.20 26.43 -20.64
N LEU A 113 5.10 26.98 -19.43
CA LEU A 113 3.86 27.02 -18.66
C LEU A 113 3.00 28.20 -19.14
N SER A 114 1.79 27.89 -19.59
CA SER A 114 0.82 28.86 -20.08
C SER A 114 -0.28 29.10 -19.02
N PRO A 115 -0.78 30.34 -18.87
CA PRO A 115 -1.99 30.60 -18.09
C PRO A 115 -3.19 29.90 -18.74
N PRO A 116 -4.32 29.76 -18.02
CA PRO A 116 -5.57 29.23 -18.59
C PRO A 116 -5.91 29.89 -19.94
N PRO A 117 -6.22 29.11 -20.98
CA PRO A 117 -6.55 29.65 -22.31
C PRO A 117 -7.93 30.32 -22.34
N ALA A 118 -8.82 29.97 -21.39
CA ALA A 118 -10.15 30.53 -21.19
C ALA A 118 -10.47 30.63 -19.69
N VAL A 119 -11.60 31.26 -19.35
CA VAL A 119 -12.13 31.30 -17.98
C VAL A 119 -12.63 29.91 -17.60
N GLY A 120 -12.32 29.45 -16.38
CA GLY A 120 -12.67 28.11 -15.87
C GLY A 120 -11.64 27.01 -16.19
N SER A 121 -10.97 27.09 -17.35
CA SER A 121 -9.99 26.09 -17.78
C SER A 121 -8.71 26.09 -16.91
N SER A 122 -7.94 25.00 -16.98
CA SER A 122 -6.68 24.83 -16.24
C SER A 122 -5.49 25.56 -16.86
N SER A 123 -4.45 25.87 -16.07
CA SER A 123 -3.11 26.20 -16.61
C SER A 123 -2.48 24.98 -17.29
N GLU A 124 -1.59 25.21 -18.26
CA GLU A 124 -1.13 24.15 -19.18
C GLU A 124 0.38 24.19 -19.40
N TRP A 125 1.05 23.05 -19.31
CA TRP A 125 2.37 22.89 -19.91
C TRP A 125 2.23 22.72 -21.43
N ARG A 126 3.12 23.33 -22.21
CA ARG A 126 3.19 23.13 -23.66
C ARG A 126 4.62 22.85 -24.07
N SER A 127 4.89 21.65 -24.57
CA SER A 127 6.21 21.28 -25.10
C SER A 127 6.57 22.11 -26.33
N TYR A 128 7.84 22.49 -26.45
CA TYR A 128 8.38 22.97 -27.73
C TYR A 128 8.61 21.82 -28.71
N ILE A 129 8.97 20.64 -28.21
CA ILE A 129 9.43 19.52 -29.03
C ILE A 129 8.28 18.54 -29.20
N THR A 130 7.91 18.27 -30.44
CA THR A 130 6.85 17.33 -30.85
C THR A 130 7.39 16.27 -31.81
N SER A 131 6.65 15.17 -31.96
CA SER A 131 6.98 14.12 -32.93
C SER A 131 5.97 14.06 -34.07
N SER A 132 6.47 14.00 -35.30
CA SER A 132 5.67 13.88 -36.53
C SER A 132 5.44 12.41 -36.94
N ARG A 133 5.39 11.47 -35.98
CA ARG A 133 5.43 10.02 -36.28
C ARG A 133 4.14 9.47 -36.91
N THR A 134 3.05 10.21 -36.81
CA THR A 134 1.67 9.75 -36.99
C THR A 134 0.84 10.77 -37.80
N ASP A 135 -0.39 10.39 -38.15
CA ASP A 135 -1.42 11.29 -38.69
C ASP A 135 -2.53 11.43 -37.62
N PRO A 136 -2.84 12.64 -37.11
CA PRO A 136 -2.20 13.92 -37.42
C PRO A 136 -0.74 14.01 -36.92
N PRO A 137 0.12 14.79 -37.60
CA PRO A 137 1.51 15.01 -37.19
C PRO A 137 1.61 16.00 -36.02
N ASP A 138 2.70 15.90 -35.27
CA ASP A 138 3.08 16.83 -34.18
C ASP A 138 2.12 16.86 -32.97
N VAL A 139 1.22 15.88 -32.85
CA VAL A 139 0.27 15.73 -31.73
C VAL A 139 0.80 14.92 -30.54
N GLN A 140 2.12 14.77 -30.44
CA GLN A 140 2.79 14.11 -29.31
C GLN A 140 4.03 14.90 -28.94
N ALA A 141 4.06 15.43 -27.71
CA ALA A 141 5.26 16.00 -27.13
C ALA A 141 6.38 14.94 -27.02
N SER A 142 7.62 15.39 -27.18
CA SER A 142 8.79 14.51 -27.28
C SER A 142 10.07 15.17 -26.74
N THR A 143 11.22 14.55 -26.96
CA THR A 143 12.53 15.03 -26.49
C THR A 143 13.50 15.27 -27.65
N GLU A 144 14.45 16.19 -27.46
CA GLU A 144 15.60 16.34 -28.35
C GLU A 144 16.79 15.54 -27.79
N GLY A 145 17.21 14.50 -28.49
CA GLY A 145 18.42 13.74 -28.14
C GLY A 145 19.68 14.57 -28.33
N ALA A 146 20.66 14.44 -27.42
CA ALA A 146 21.85 15.30 -27.42
C ALA A 146 22.76 15.12 -28.65
N THR A 147 22.53 14.07 -29.46
CA THR A 147 23.13 13.88 -30.79
C THR A 147 22.63 14.86 -31.86
N SER A 148 21.53 15.57 -31.62
CA SER A 148 20.97 16.56 -32.55
C SER A 148 21.70 17.90 -32.48
N GLY A 149 22.04 18.33 -31.28
CA GLY A 149 22.74 19.58 -30.99
C GLY A 149 24.25 19.40 -30.79
N THR A 150 24.83 20.20 -29.89
CA THR A 150 26.24 20.08 -29.48
C THR A 150 26.30 19.71 -28.00
N PHE A 151 26.80 18.51 -27.69
CA PHE A 151 27.00 18.03 -26.32
C PHE A 151 28.50 17.97 -26.00
N THR A 152 28.92 18.69 -24.96
CA THR A 152 30.32 18.82 -24.53
C THR A 152 30.48 18.34 -23.10
N ASP A 153 31.39 17.40 -22.88
CA ASP A 153 31.84 16.99 -21.54
C ASP A 153 33.09 17.80 -21.15
N ASN A 154 33.10 18.39 -19.96
CA ASN A 154 34.24 19.14 -19.43
C ASN A 154 35.27 18.24 -18.72
N GLY A 155 34.94 16.96 -18.51
CA GLY A 155 35.81 15.93 -17.92
C GLY A 155 35.86 15.92 -16.39
N ASP A 156 35.09 16.80 -15.73
CA ASP A 156 35.02 16.99 -14.28
C ASP A 156 33.65 16.61 -13.66
N GLY A 157 32.73 16.11 -14.49
CA GLY A 157 31.34 15.84 -14.13
C GLY A 157 30.35 16.90 -14.61
N THR A 158 30.82 18.03 -15.15
CA THR A 158 29.96 19.05 -15.77
C THR A 158 29.92 18.91 -17.29
N TYR A 159 28.75 19.21 -17.87
CA TYR A 159 28.48 19.14 -19.29
C TYR A 159 27.77 20.41 -19.77
N GLU A 160 27.92 20.71 -21.05
CA GLU A 160 27.18 21.75 -21.75
C GLU A 160 26.44 21.14 -22.96
N TYR A 161 25.14 21.43 -23.08
CA TYR A 161 24.33 21.10 -24.24
C TYR A 161 23.78 22.36 -24.91
N THR A 162 24.07 22.56 -26.20
CA THR A 162 23.37 23.54 -27.04
C THR A 162 22.39 22.81 -27.96
N PHE A 163 21.11 23.19 -27.89
CA PHE A 163 20.03 22.63 -28.71
C PHE A 163 20.26 22.86 -30.20
N ALA A 164 19.73 21.96 -31.03
CA ALA A 164 19.87 22.04 -32.49
C ALA A 164 19.08 23.20 -33.11
N ASN A 165 17.96 23.58 -32.50
CA ASN A 165 17.00 24.54 -33.03
C ASN A 165 16.70 25.67 -32.05
N ALA A 166 16.34 26.84 -32.60
CA ALA A 166 15.73 27.92 -31.82
C ALA A 166 14.32 27.53 -31.36
N LEU A 167 13.87 28.03 -30.20
CA LEU A 167 12.52 27.75 -29.70
C LEU A 167 11.43 28.23 -30.67
N THR A 168 11.69 29.33 -31.39
CA THR A 168 10.80 29.85 -32.43
C THR A 168 10.78 29.04 -33.74
N ALA A 169 11.55 27.95 -33.83
CA ALA A 169 11.64 27.11 -35.03
C ALA A 169 10.79 25.83 -34.95
N TYR A 170 10.28 25.47 -33.77
CA TYR A 170 9.40 24.29 -33.62
C TYR A 170 7.96 24.62 -34.07
N PRO A 171 7.40 23.97 -35.10
CA PRO A 171 6.13 24.39 -35.70
C PRO A 171 4.90 24.28 -34.78
N ALA A 172 4.88 23.27 -33.89
CA ALA A 172 3.81 23.03 -32.93
C ALA A 172 4.13 23.56 -31.51
N GLY A 173 5.30 24.16 -31.32
CA GLY A 173 5.70 24.73 -30.04
C GLY A 173 4.87 25.98 -29.67
N PRO A 174 4.77 26.34 -28.38
CA PRO A 174 4.08 27.55 -27.96
C PRO A 174 4.81 28.81 -28.44
N LEU A 175 4.07 29.92 -28.56
CA LEU A 175 4.70 31.23 -28.76
C LEU A 175 5.60 31.53 -27.56
N TYR A 176 6.90 31.70 -27.82
CA TYR A 176 7.91 31.99 -26.80
C TYR A 176 7.65 33.33 -26.11
N ASP A 177 7.52 33.29 -24.78
CA ASP A 177 7.52 34.45 -23.89
C ASP A 177 8.66 34.31 -22.88
N ALA A 178 9.63 35.21 -22.96
CA ALA A 178 10.78 35.24 -22.05
C ALA A 178 10.39 35.48 -20.57
N ASN A 179 9.17 35.94 -20.28
CA ASN A 179 8.67 36.17 -18.93
C ASN A 179 7.88 34.97 -18.37
N ALA A 180 7.55 33.98 -19.22
CA ALA A 180 6.83 32.78 -18.79
C ALA A 180 7.79 31.79 -18.13
N THR A 181 7.27 31.05 -17.14
CA THR A 181 7.99 29.91 -16.56
C THR A 181 8.19 28.83 -17.62
N HIS A 182 9.42 28.38 -17.74
CA HIS A 182 9.82 27.25 -18.58
C HIS A 182 10.30 26.11 -17.69
N ARG A 183 10.08 24.87 -18.12
CA ARG A 183 10.62 23.66 -17.49
C ARG A 183 11.52 22.94 -18.47
N LEU A 184 12.78 22.73 -18.06
CA LEU A 184 13.66 21.73 -18.67
C LEU A 184 13.53 20.43 -17.90
N GLY A 185 13.68 19.30 -18.59
CA GLY A 185 13.90 18.00 -17.98
C GLY A 185 14.82 17.13 -18.84
N VAL A 186 15.36 16.06 -18.27
CA VAL A 186 16.31 15.14 -18.88
C VAL A 186 15.81 13.70 -18.80
N GLU A 187 16.04 12.88 -19.82
CA GLU A 187 16.04 11.42 -19.68
C GLU A 187 17.39 10.85 -20.09
N ILE A 188 17.90 9.88 -19.32
CA ILE A 188 19.12 9.12 -19.63
C ILE A 188 18.73 7.66 -19.83
N ARG A 189 19.25 7.05 -20.89
CA ARG A 189 19.03 5.65 -21.30
C ARG A 189 20.36 5.00 -21.61
N THR A 190 20.98 4.44 -20.58
CA THR A 190 22.32 3.84 -20.66
C THR A 190 22.29 2.48 -21.35
N ASN A 191 21.16 1.76 -21.32
CA ASN A 191 20.89 0.53 -22.07
C ASN A 191 20.97 0.67 -23.61
N ARG A 192 21.19 1.89 -24.15
CA ARG A 192 21.54 2.13 -25.56
C ARG A 192 22.99 1.78 -25.89
N VAL A 193 23.87 1.66 -24.89
CA VAL A 193 25.33 1.47 -25.05
C VAL A 193 25.91 0.38 -24.15
N ILE A 194 25.25 0.05 -23.03
CA ILE A 194 25.53 -1.10 -22.17
C ILE A 194 24.29 -2.02 -22.12
N ALA A 195 24.37 -3.15 -21.42
CA ALA A 195 23.26 -4.12 -21.34
C ALA A 195 22.11 -3.62 -20.46
N ASP A 196 22.45 -3.18 -19.25
CA ASP A 196 21.50 -2.81 -18.20
C ASP A 196 21.34 -1.29 -18.12
N ASN A 197 20.19 -0.81 -17.64
CA ASN A 197 19.95 0.63 -17.49
C ASN A 197 20.34 1.08 -16.07
N ILE A 198 21.39 1.90 -15.95
CA ILE A 198 21.71 2.63 -14.72
C ILE A 198 20.62 3.70 -14.50
N PRO A 199 19.86 3.68 -13.39
CA PRO A 199 18.83 4.66 -13.09
C PRO A 199 19.36 6.09 -12.99
N ALA A 200 18.54 7.05 -13.41
CA ALA A 200 18.84 8.48 -13.31
C ALA A 200 17.56 9.29 -13.06
N ASN A 201 17.63 10.31 -12.20
CA ASN A 201 16.53 11.26 -12.02
C ASN A 201 16.36 12.15 -13.26
N ASN A 202 15.16 12.70 -13.46
CA ASN A 202 14.85 13.50 -14.64
C ASN A 202 15.22 14.99 -14.51
N ALA A 203 15.72 15.40 -13.34
CA ALA A 203 16.18 16.75 -13.03
C ALA A 203 15.26 17.89 -13.54
N PRO A 204 13.98 17.90 -13.15
CA PRO A 204 13.04 18.96 -13.52
C PRO A 204 13.55 20.32 -13.02
N TYR A 205 13.70 21.27 -13.93
CA TYR A 205 14.28 22.58 -13.64
C TYR A 205 13.40 23.71 -14.19
N ASP A 206 12.76 24.45 -13.28
CA ASP A 206 11.90 25.59 -13.60
C ASP A 206 12.70 26.90 -13.60
N PHE A 207 12.56 27.69 -14.67
CA PHE A 207 13.27 28.95 -14.85
C PHE A 207 12.44 29.99 -15.63
N VAL A 208 12.82 31.27 -15.51
CA VAL A 208 12.27 32.37 -16.32
C VAL A 208 13.39 32.90 -17.21
N PRO A 209 13.28 32.83 -18.56
CA PRO A 209 14.36 33.23 -19.47
C PRO A 209 14.82 34.70 -19.33
N ALA A 210 13.91 35.62 -18.99
CA ALA A 210 14.21 37.03 -18.70
C ALA A 210 14.88 37.25 -17.32
N GLY A 211 15.06 36.18 -16.54
CA GLY A 211 15.63 36.19 -15.20
C GLY A 211 14.61 36.36 -14.08
N GLY A 212 15.04 36.05 -12.86
CA GLY A 212 14.17 35.97 -11.67
C GLY A 212 13.71 34.54 -11.38
N SER A 213 13.12 34.34 -10.21
CA SER A 213 12.51 33.06 -9.84
C SER A 213 11.12 32.92 -10.47
N PRO A 214 10.71 31.71 -10.89
CA PRO A 214 9.33 31.44 -11.30
C PRO A 214 8.30 31.88 -10.25
N THR A 215 7.40 32.78 -10.62
CA THR A 215 6.27 33.20 -9.76
C THR A 215 4.94 32.57 -10.17
N PHE A 216 4.92 31.87 -11.30
CA PHE A 216 3.78 31.10 -11.78
C PHE A 216 4.25 29.65 -12.00
N THR A 217 3.67 28.72 -11.26
CA THR A 217 4.08 27.31 -11.20
C THR A 217 2.91 26.38 -11.49
N ARG A 218 3.16 25.07 -11.60
CA ARG A 218 2.14 24.03 -11.66
C ARG A 218 2.62 22.77 -10.95
N LEU A 219 2.67 22.82 -9.61
CA LEU A 219 3.07 21.75 -8.70
C LEU A 219 1.85 21.30 -7.87
N ILE A 220 1.22 20.20 -8.29
CA ILE A 220 -0.11 19.76 -7.81
C ILE A 220 -0.04 18.43 -7.05
N VAL A 221 0.79 17.49 -7.52
CA VAL A 221 1.10 16.21 -6.86
C VAL A 221 2.61 15.96 -7.04
N ASN A 222 3.19 15.09 -6.22
CA ASN A 222 4.61 14.75 -6.26
C ASN A 222 4.80 13.22 -6.26
N ASN A 223 6.04 12.76 -6.45
CA ASN A 223 6.35 11.34 -6.52
C ASN A 223 6.03 10.56 -5.23
N ALA A 224 6.06 11.19 -4.06
CA ALA A 224 5.85 10.50 -2.79
C ALA A 224 4.42 9.95 -2.67
N THR A 225 3.42 10.67 -3.19
CA THR A 225 2.02 10.22 -3.16
C THR A 225 1.76 9.06 -4.11
N CYS A 226 2.44 9.02 -5.27
CA CYS A 226 2.37 7.89 -6.19
C CYS A 226 3.08 6.65 -5.62
N ASN A 227 4.28 6.86 -5.06
CA ASN A 227 5.13 5.77 -4.56
C ASN A 227 4.63 5.14 -3.25
N ALA A 228 3.66 5.75 -2.56
CA ALA A 228 2.92 5.12 -1.47
C ALA A 228 2.20 3.81 -1.92
N CYS A 229 1.82 3.72 -3.20
CA CYS A 229 1.28 2.50 -3.81
C CYS A 229 2.26 1.82 -4.77
N HIS A 230 3.11 2.59 -5.46
CA HIS A 230 3.91 2.10 -6.59
C HIS A 230 5.39 1.77 -6.28
N ASP A 231 5.85 1.95 -5.05
CA ASP A 231 7.26 1.90 -4.59
C ASP A 231 8.19 2.91 -5.28
N ASN A 232 8.37 2.75 -6.59
CA ASN A 232 9.10 3.63 -7.48
C ASN A 232 8.46 3.58 -8.88
N LEU A 233 7.50 4.47 -9.13
CA LEU A 233 6.81 4.52 -10.42
C LEU A 233 7.77 4.91 -11.55
N GLU A 234 8.03 3.99 -12.46
CA GLU A 234 8.90 4.20 -13.61
C GLU A 234 8.24 3.72 -14.91
N ILE A 235 8.26 4.56 -15.94
CA ILE A 235 7.53 4.28 -17.19
C ILE A 235 8.44 4.52 -18.40
N HIS A 236 8.06 3.92 -19.55
CA HIS A 236 8.76 4.01 -20.83
C HIS A 236 10.18 3.42 -20.77
N GLY A 237 10.35 2.29 -20.07
CA GLY A 237 11.64 1.60 -19.93
C GLY A 237 12.60 2.36 -19.03
N GLU A 238 12.23 2.49 -17.75
CA GLU A 238 13.12 2.83 -16.62
C GLU A 238 13.89 4.16 -16.77
N ALA A 239 13.30 5.13 -17.47
CA ALA A 239 13.96 6.40 -17.78
C ALA A 239 13.14 7.64 -17.40
N ARG A 240 11.94 7.45 -16.83
CA ARG A 240 10.98 8.50 -16.50
C ARG A 240 10.30 8.16 -15.18
N PHE A 241 10.49 9.04 -14.22
CA PHE A 241 10.11 8.86 -12.81
C PHE A 241 9.42 10.13 -12.30
N ASP A 242 10.05 11.30 -12.46
CA ASP A 242 9.58 12.55 -11.84
C ASP A 242 8.26 13.04 -12.47
N VAL A 243 7.22 13.26 -11.64
CA VAL A 243 5.92 13.80 -12.09
C VAL A 243 6.10 15.12 -12.85
N GLU A 244 7.03 15.96 -12.38
CA GLU A 244 7.39 17.22 -13.00
C GLU A 244 7.97 17.06 -14.40
N TYR A 245 8.63 15.94 -14.70
CA TYR A 245 9.07 15.58 -16.05
C TYR A 245 7.90 15.07 -16.88
N CYS A 246 7.08 14.17 -16.32
CA CYS A 246 5.93 13.57 -17.01
C CYS A 246 5.02 14.63 -17.64
N VAL A 247 4.68 15.70 -16.91
CA VAL A 247 3.81 16.79 -17.41
C VAL A 247 4.43 17.63 -18.55
N THR A 248 5.73 17.52 -18.82
CA THR A 248 6.32 18.16 -20.02
C THR A 248 5.84 17.47 -21.30
N CYS A 249 5.56 16.16 -21.24
CA CYS A 249 5.01 15.38 -22.35
C CYS A 249 3.50 15.14 -22.23
N HIS A 250 3.03 14.71 -21.06
CA HIS A 250 1.62 14.42 -20.77
C HIS A 250 0.86 15.71 -20.48
N ASN A 251 0.47 16.40 -21.55
CA ASN A 251 -0.19 17.70 -21.55
C ASN A 251 -1.38 17.73 -22.54
N PRO A 252 -2.27 18.75 -22.52
CA PRO A 252 -3.49 18.80 -23.35
C PRO A 252 -3.27 18.77 -24.88
N TYR A 253 -2.04 18.91 -25.35
CA TYR A 253 -1.67 18.91 -26.77
C TYR A 253 -1.09 17.57 -27.23
N SER A 254 -1.02 16.59 -26.33
CA SER A 254 -0.51 15.25 -26.60
C SER A 254 -1.62 14.21 -26.53
N ILE A 255 -1.75 13.43 -27.59
CA ILE A 255 -2.69 12.30 -27.70
C ILE A 255 -1.95 11.02 -28.11
N ASP A 256 -2.51 9.87 -27.78
CA ASP A 256 -2.35 8.64 -28.54
C ASP A 256 -3.19 8.74 -29.83
N PRO A 257 -2.56 8.91 -31.01
CA PRO A 257 -3.28 9.05 -32.27
C PRO A 257 -3.95 7.74 -32.72
N ASP A 258 -3.49 6.59 -32.23
CA ASP A 258 -4.09 5.29 -32.57
C ASP A 258 -5.45 5.10 -31.87
N THR A 259 -5.74 5.86 -30.80
CA THR A 259 -7.05 5.92 -30.11
C THR A 259 -7.78 7.27 -30.26
N ALA A 260 -7.35 8.12 -31.20
CA ALA A 260 -7.96 9.44 -31.43
C ALA A 260 -9.43 9.42 -31.89
N ALA A 261 -9.95 8.25 -32.31
CA ALA A 261 -11.35 8.06 -32.70
C ALA A 261 -12.24 7.51 -31.57
N GLU A 262 -11.66 7.13 -30.43
CA GLU A 262 -12.38 6.63 -29.26
C GLU A 262 -13.01 7.79 -28.46
N PRO A 263 -13.98 7.55 -27.55
CA PRO A 263 -14.68 8.62 -26.81
C PRO A 263 -13.75 9.57 -26.02
N TRP A 264 -12.60 9.07 -25.54
CA TRP A 264 -11.58 9.89 -24.87
C TRP A 264 -10.64 10.66 -25.83
N SER A 265 -10.91 10.60 -27.15
CA SER A 265 -10.16 11.29 -28.21
C SER A 265 -8.64 11.07 -28.16
N GLY A 266 -8.21 9.90 -27.70
CA GLY A 266 -6.80 9.56 -27.51
C GLY A 266 -6.06 10.35 -26.44
N THR A 267 -6.74 11.08 -25.54
CA THR A 267 -6.04 11.94 -24.55
C THR A 267 -4.98 11.18 -23.73
N VAL A 268 -3.77 11.72 -23.67
CA VAL A 268 -2.72 11.32 -22.72
C VAL A 268 -2.27 12.49 -21.83
N ASP A 269 -3.10 13.53 -21.70
CA ASP A 269 -2.89 14.62 -20.76
C ASP A 269 -2.87 14.09 -19.31
N MET A 270 -1.88 14.48 -18.50
CA MET A 270 -1.62 13.88 -17.18
C MET A 270 -2.86 13.87 -16.27
N LYS A 271 -3.65 14.95 -16.28
CA LYS A 271 -4.86 15.09 -15.45
C LYS A 271 -5.98 14.12 -15.87
N GLN A 272 -6.05 13.77 -17.15
CA GLN A 272 -7.07 12.85 -17.67
C GLN A 272 -6.58 11.39 -17.61
N MET A 273 -5.34 11.15 -18.02
CA MET A 273 -4.71 9.83 -18.07
C MET A 273 -4.67 9.19 -16.68
N VAL A 274 -4.16 9.90 -15.66
CA VAL A 274 -4.02 9.33 -14.31
C VAL A 274 -5.39 9.01 -13.72
N HIS A 275 -6.36 9.91 -13.82
CA HIS A 275 -7.72 9.65 -13.33
C HIS A 275 -8.40 8.51 -14.08
N LYS A 276 -8.28 8.43 -15.42
CA LYS A 276 -8.87 7.31 -16.19
C LYS A 276 -8.26 5.96 -15.83
N ILE A 277 -6.93 5.90 -15.66
CA ILE A 277 -6.25 4.67 -15.21
C ILE A 277 -6.79 4.20 -13.85
N HIS A 278 -6.95 5.10 -12.87
CA HIS A 278 -7.38 4.73 -11.52
C HIS A 278 -8.90 4.64 -11.34
N PHE A 279 -9.71 5.26 -12.20
CA PHE A 279 -11.16 5.00 -12.23
C PHE A 279 -11.46 3.67 -12.94
N GLY A 280 -10.64 3.31 -13.94
CA GLY A 280 -10.48 1.94 -14.45
C GLY A 280 -11.79 1.25 -14.79
N ALA A 281 -12.07 0.13 -14.12
CA ALA A 281 -13.28 -0.68 -14.30
C ALA A 281 -14.62 0.05 -14.04
N LYS A 282 -14.59 1.27 -13.48
CA LYS A 282 -15.78 2.12 -13.26
C LYS A 282 -16.07 3.09 -14.42
N LEU A 283 -15.16 3.21 -15.40
CA LEU A 283 -15.39 4.02 -16.61
C LEU A 283 -16.54 3.47 -17.44
N THR A 284 -17.33 4.37 -18.03
CA THR A 284 -18.44 3.99 -18.93
C THR A 284 -17.94 3.70 -20.34
N ASN A 285 -16.94 4.46 -20.80
CA ASN A 285 -16.37 4.35 -22.14
C ASN A 285 -15.06 3.55 -22.16
N GLY A 286 -14.51 3.20 -21.01
CA GLY A 286 -13.21 2.55 -20.87
C GLY A 286 -12.02 3.48 -21.14
N TYR A 287 -10.81 2.93 -21.07
CA TYR A 287 -9.58 3.64 -21.43
C TYR A 287 -8.47 2.67 -21.85
N THR A 288 -7.96 2.86 -23.07
CA THR A 288 -6.82 2.11 -23.62
C THR A 288 -5.81 3.09 -24.23
N ILE A 289 -4.52 2.80 -24.06
CA ILE A 289 -3.42 3.50 -24.74
C ILE A 289 -2.66 2.51 -25.62
N ILE A 290 -2.37 2.86 -26.88
CA ILE A 290 -1.50 2.06 -27.75
C ILE A 290 -0.03 2.44 -27.51
N GLY A 291 0.71 1.49 -26.97
CA GLY A 291 2.08 1.66 -26.51
C GLY A 291 3.15 1.33 -27.55
N TYR A 292 4.35 1.01 -27.04
CA TYR A 292 5.50 0.70 -27.89
C TYR A 292 5.23 -0.54 -28.76
N GLY A 293 5.58 -0.45 -30.05
CA GLY A 293 5.35 -1.53 -31.01
C GLY A 293 3.89 -1.74 -31.43
N GLY A 294 2.96 -0.87 -31.04
CA GLY A 294 1.52 -1.05 -31.30
C GLY A 294 0.84 -2.00 -30.32
N PHE A 295 1.42 -2.20 -29.13
CA PHE A 295 0.85 -3.05 -28.08
C PHE A 295 -0.25 -2.29 -27.32
N PRO A 296 -1.48 -2.82 -27.20
CA PRO A 296 -2.55 -2.16 -26.44
C PRO A 296 -2.35 -2.33 -24.93
N HIS A 297 -2.50 -1.22 -24.19
CA HIS A 297 -2.57 -1.19 -22.73
C HIS A 297 -3.99 -0.79 -22.30
N PRO A 298 -4.91 -1.75 -22.11
CA PRO A 298 -6.23 -1.48 -21.56
C PRO A 298 -6.16 -1.30 -20.03
N TYR A 299 -6.92 -0.34 -19.51
CA TYR A 299 -7.03 -0.06 -18.07
C TYR A 299 -8.41 -0.40 -17.51
N ASP A 300 -9.28 -1.00 -18.33
CA ASP A 300 -10.67 -1.35 -18.00
C ASP A 300 -10.79 -2.45 -16.92
N GLY A 301 -9.68 -3.13 -16.60
CA GLY A 301 -9.55 -4.09 -15.51
C GLY A 301 -8.84 -3.55 -14.26
N VAL A 302 -8.53 -2.24 -14.21
CA VAL A 302 -7.94 -1.64 -13.00
C VAL A 302 -9.03 -1.40 -11.96
N GLU A 303 -8.86 -2.02 -10.79
CA GLU A 303 -9.69 -1.77 -9.61
C GLU A 303 -8.88 -1.00 -8.57
N PHE A 304 -9.30 0.23 -8.28
CA PHE A 304 -8.64 1.05 -7.25
C PHE A 304 -8.97 0.52 -5.85
N THR A 305 -7.95 0.40 -5.01
CA THR A 305 -8.00 -0.19 -3.66
C THR A 305 -8.77 0.63 -2.63
N GLN A 306 -9.17 1.86 -2.96
CA GLN A 306 -9.87 2.81 -2.10
C GLN A 306 -11.17 3.29 -2.76
N ASP A 307 -12.00 4.02 -2.00
CA ASP A 307 -13.01 4.87 -2.63
C ASP A 307 -12.31 5.99 -3.41
N VAL A 308 -12.60 6.06 -4.72
CA VAL A 308 -12.04 7.05 -5.66
C VAL A 308 -12.40 8.50 -5.31
N ARG A 309 -13.37 8.72 -4.41
CA ARG A 309 -13.64 10.03 -3.81
C ARG A 309 -12.51 10.54 -2.89
N ASN A 310 -11.59 9.67 -2.45
CA ASN A 310 -10.44 10.08 -1.63
C ASN A 310 -9.38 10.85 -2.44
N CYS A 311 -9.71 12.08 -2.88
CA CYS A 311 -8.80 12.96 -3.61
C CYS A 311 -7.47 13.16 -2.87
N THR A 312 -7.51 13.16 -1.52
CA THR A 312 -6.34 13.41 -0.67
C THR A 312 -5.27 12.31 -0.71
N THR A 313 -5.55 11.13 -1.28
CA THR A 313 -4.51 10.10 -1.51
C THR A 313 -3.39 10.65 -2.41
N CYS A 314 -3.76 11.35 -3.49
CA CYS A 314 -2.82 12.01 -4.41
C CYS A 314 -2.61 13.50 -4.10
N HIS A 315 -3.65 14.23 -3.68
CA HIS A 315 -3.64 15.68 -3.52
C HIS A 315 -3.35 16.12 -2.08
N GLN A 316 -2.07 16.10 -1.70
CA GLN A 316 -1.61 16.43 -0.34
C GLN A 316 -1.54 17.94 -0.09
N GLU A 317 -2.66 18.56 0.29
CA GLU A 317 -2.73 20.00 0.62
C GLU A 317 -1.86 20.44 1.82
N SER A 318 -1.38 19.47 2.62
CA SER A 318 -0.46 19.71 3.74
C SER A 318 1.01 19.77 3.34
N ASP A 319 1.37 19.32 2.13
CA ASP A 319 2.74 19.25 1.64
C ASP A 319 3.15 20.55 0.93
N ALA A 320 4.11 21.26 1.53
CA ALA A 320 4.60 22.54 1.02
C ALA A 320 5.37 22.44 -0.32
N SER A 321 5.73 21.23 -0.78
CA SER A 321 6.32 21.00 -2.11
C SER A 321 5.30 21.09 -3.25
N VAL A 322 4.01 20.87 -2.94
CA VAL A 322 2.89 20.93 -3.90
C VAL A 322 1.89 22.02 -3.50
N PRO A 323 2.30 23.32 -3.52
CA PRO A 323 1.48 24.44 -3.04
C PRO A 323 0.21 24.70 -3.87
N GLN A 324 -0.05 23.90 -4.90
CA GLN A 324 -1.24 23.96 -5.76
C GLN A 324 -2.01 22.63 -5.75
N ALA A 325 -1.78 21.77 -4.74
CA ALA A 325 -2.52 20.53 -4.54
C ALA A 325 -4.04 20.77 -4.54
N SER A 326 -4.51 21.83 -3.89
CA SER A 326 -5.92 22.28 -3.82
C SER A 326 -6.62 22.48 -5.17
N ASN A 327 -5.88 22.51 -6.30
CA ASN A 327 -6.46 22.66 -7.64
C ASN A 327 -7.57 21.64 -7.98
N TRP A 328 -7.62 20.46 -7.33
CA TRP A 328 -8.72 19.50 -7.51
C TRP A 328 -10.09 20.08 -7.13
N LYS A 329 -10.15 20.96 -6.12
CA LYS A 329 -11.37 21.68 -5.67
C LYS A 329 -11.39 23.17 -6.02
N ASP A 330 -10.30 23.72 -6.56
CA ASP A 330 -10.22 25.14 -6.94
C ASP A 330 -10.37 25.40 -8.46
N VAL A 331 -10.20 24.38 -9.32
CA VAL A 331 -10.12 24.53 -10.79
C VAL A 331 -11.00 23.53 -11.54
N GLN A 332 -12.32 23.74 -11.52
CA GLN A 332 -13.29 22.88 -12.22
C GLN A 332 -13.33 23.13 -13.72
N ASN A 333 -13.15 22.08 -14.51
CA ASN A 333 -13.19 22.09 -15.98
C ASN A 333 -13.62 20.71 -16.51
N ARG A 334 -14.25 20.68 -17.68
CA ARG A 334 -14.86 19.45 -18.23
C ARG A 334 -13.87 18.32 -18.44
N ASP A 335 -12.65 18.59 -18.92
CA ASP A 335 -11.61 17.57 -19.11
C ASP A 335 -11.30 16.83 -17.80
N THR A 336 -11.18 17.56 -16.68
CA THR A 336 -10.82 16.96 -15.39
C THR A 336 -12.01 16.19 -14.83
N CYS A 337 -13.23 16.76 -14.87
CA CYS A 337 -14.41 16.09 -14.35
C CYS A 337 -14.78 14.84 -15.19
N GLY A 338 -14.78 14.97 -16.52
CA GLY A 338 -15.05 13.89 -17.49
C GLY A 338 -13.96 12.82 -17.60
N SER A 339 -12.88 12.94 -16.83
CA SER A 339 -11.92 11.85 -16.67
C SER A 339 -12.55 10.66 -15.92
N CYS A 340 -13.30 10.92 -14.84
CA CYS A 340 -14.11 9.93 -14.11
C CYS A 340 -15.60 9.97 -14.51
N HIS A 341 -16.18 11.17 -14.67
CA HIS A 341 -17.56 11.36 -15.13
C HIS A 341 -17.68 11.26 -16.66
N ASP A 342 -17.15 10.16 -17.21
CA ASP A 342 -16.92 10.00 -18.64
C ASP A 342 -18.19 9.70 -19.46
N TRP A 343 -19.31 9.42 -18.79
CA TRP A 343 -20.63 9.26 -19.39
C TRP A 343 -21.34 10.58 -19.74
N ILE A 344 -20.82 11.74 -19.30
CA ILE A 344 -21.50 13.02 -19.47
C ILE A 344 -21.30 13.55 -20.89
N ASP A 345 -22.39 13.63 -21.65
CA ASP A 345 -22.48 14.38 -22.90
C ASP A 345 -22.55 15.88 -22.58
N TRP A 346 -21.38 16.52 -22.47
CA TRP A 346 -21.26 17.91 -22.05
C TRP A 346 -21.85 18.90 -23.05
N ASP A 347 -21.74 18.65 -24.36
CA ASP A 347 -22.20 19.57 -25.41
C ASP A 347 -23.57 19.22 -26.01
N GLY A 348 -24.13 18.07 -25.60
CA GLY A 348 -25.43 17.57 -26.05
C GLY A 348 -25.39 16.96 -27.45
N SER A 349 -24.21 16.59 -27.95
CA SER A 349 -24.00 16.11 -29.32
C SER A 349 -24.56 14.71 -29.57
N GLU A 350 -24.71 13.88 -28.55
CA GLU A 350 -25.37 12.57 -28.66
C GLU A 350 -26.89 12.68 -28.74
N GLY A 351 -27.45 13.83 -28.30
CA GLY A 351 -28.89 14.09 -28.33
C GLY A 351 -29.69 13.24 -27.33
N ASN A 352 -29.03 12.64 -26.34
CA ASN A 352 -29.66 11.84 -25.29
C ASN A 352 -29.77 12.67 -23.99
N ALA A 353 -31.01 12.97 -23.58
CA ALA A 353 -31.27 13.76 -22.38
C ALA A 353 -30.80 13.07 -21.08
N ASP A 354 -30.64 11.75 -21.08
CA ASP A 354 -30.20 10.97 -19.91
C ASP A 354 -28.67 11.00 -19.72
N LEU A 355 -27.90 11.46 -20.72
CA LEU A 355 -26.43 11.62 -20.65
C LEU A 355 -26.00 13.06 -20.41
N LEU A 356 -26.92 14.03 -20.50
CA LEU A 356 -26.61 15.43 -20.20
C LEU A 356 -26.23 15.61 -18.73
N HIS A 357 -25.45 16.65 -18.45
CA HIS A 357 -25.19 17.07 -17.07
C HIS A 357 -26.51 17.28 -16.30
N TRP A 358 -26.50 16.95 -15.01
CA TRP A 358 -27.65 17.07 -14.12
C TRP A 358 -28.37 18.42 -14.27
N GLY A 359 -29.69 18.37 -14.32
CA GLY A 359 -30.57 19.48 -14.70
C GLY A 359 -30.84 19.60 -16.21
N GLY A 360 -30.26 18.73 -17.04
CA GLY A 360 -30.35 18.82 -18.51
C GLY A 360 -29.52 19.99 -19.07
N LEU A 361 -28.40 20.28 -18.40
CA LEU A 361 -27.52 21.40 -18.74
C LEU A 361 -26.51 20.98 -19.81
N VAL A 362 -26.17 21.95 -20.68
CA VAL A 362 -25.22 21.80 -21.78
C VAL A 362 -24.14 22.88 -21.61
N PHE A 363 -22.88 22.48 -21.68
CA PHE A 363 -21.71 23.31 -21.44
C PHE A 363 -20.77 23.25 -22.65
N LEU A 364 -20.56 24.39 -23.30
CA LEU A 364 -19.62 24.54 -24.43
C LEU A 364 -18.24 25.05 -23.99
N ASP A 365 -18.17 25.65 -22.80
CA ASP A 365 -16.96 26.13 -22.12
C ASP A 365 -17.04 25.84 -20.61
N ASP A 366 -15.98 26.15 -19.86
CA ASP A 366 -15.85 25.85 -18.43
C ASP A 366 -16.20 27.07 -17.52
N ALA A 367 -16.66 28.19 -18.09
CA ALA A 367 -16.65 29.47 -17.38
C ALA A 367 -17.59 29.53 -16.16
N ASP A 368 -18.70 28.78 -16.22
CA ASP A 368 -19.72 28.77 -15.17
C ASP A 368 -19.51 27.66 -14.11
N CYS A 369 -18.59 26.70 -14.33
CA CYS A 369 -18.42 25.52 -13.46
C CYS A 369 -18.17 25.89 -11.99
N ALA A 370 -17.30 26.86 -11.75
CA ALA A 370 -16.96 27.33 -10.41
C ALA A 370 -18.12 28.03 -9.66
N THR A 371 -19.20 28.43 -10.36
CA THR A 371 -20.40 29.03 -9.75
C THR A 371 -21.17 28.01 -8.91
N CYS A 372 -21.18 26.74 -9.33
CA CYS A 372 -21.87 25.64 -8.66
C CYS A 372 -20.90 24.74 -7.87
N HIS A 373 -19.71 24.50 -8.41
CA HIS A 373 -18.77 23.50 -7.89
C HIS A 373 -17.51 24.09 -7.23
N GLY A 374 -17.27 25.40 -7.35
CA GLY A 374 -16.10 26.05 -6.76
C GLY A 374 -16.16 26.15 -5.23
N PRO A 375 -15.02 26.40 -4.56
CA PRO A 375 -14.89 26.31 -3.09
C PRO A 375 -15.69 27.39 -2.33
N ASN A 376 -16.20 28.41 -3.05
CA ASN A 376 -17.04 29.47 -2.50
C ASN A 376 -18.49 29.40 -3.02
N ALA A 377 -18.89 28.31 -3.70
CA ALA A 377 -20.24 28.18 -4.22
C ALA A 377 -21.27 28.04 -3.10
N THR A 378 -22.40 28.73 -3.27
CA THR A 378 -23.55 28.75 -2.34
C THR A 378 -24.83 28.21 -3.00
N VAL A 379 -24.71 27.55 -4.15
CA VAL A 379 -25.83 26.90 -4.84
C VAL A 379 -26.19 25.65 -4.03
N LEU A 380 -27.48 25.51 -3.67
CA LEU A 380 -27.98 24.51 -2.71
C LEU A 380 -27.10 24.45 -1.45
N ASP A 381 -26.92 25.60 -0.80
CA ASP A 381 -26.10 25.77 0.42
C ASP A 381 -24.63 25.27 0.32
N GLY A 382 -24.17 24.97 -0.90
CA GLY A 382 -22.83 24.47 -1.20
C GLY A 382 -22.71 22.94 -1.25
N GLU A 383 -23.82 22.20 -1.33
CA GLU A 383 -23.83 20.73 -1.48
C GLU A 383 -23.00 20.23 -2.69
N TYR A 384 -22.91 21.03 -3.75
CA TYR A 384 -22.18 20.67 -4.98
C TYR A 384 -20.73 21.14 -5.06
N ARG A 385 -20.17 21.75 -4.00
CA ARG A 385 -18.72 22.04 -3.97
C ARG A 385 -17.94 20.74 -4.07
N VAL A 386 -16.84 20.72 -4.82
CA VAL A 386 -16.12 19.46 -5.12
C VAL A 386 -15.71 18.74 -3.84
N GLU A 387 -15.23 19.45 -2.82
CA GLU A 387 -14.82 18.86 -1.54
C GLU A 387 -15.97 18.35 -0.65
N VAL A 388 -17.21 18.78 -0.91
CA VAL A 388 -18.41 18.29 -0.23
C VAL A 388 -18.99 17.08 -0.94
N ALA A 389 -19.13 17.16 -2.27
CA ALA A 389 -19.66 16.07 -3.09
C ALA A 389 -18.75 14.82 -3.13
N HIS A 390 -17.45 14.99 -2.88
CA HIS A 390 -16.47 13.90 -2.74
C HIS A 390 -16.08 13.63 -1.28
N GLU A 391 -16.83 14.16 -0.30
CA GLU A 391 -16.68 13.67 1.07
C GLU A 391 -17.07 12.18 1.13
N ILE A 392 -16.47 11.44 2.06
CA ILE A 392 -16.82 10.06 2.39
C ILE A 392 -17.44 10.11 3.80
N PRO A 393 -18.77 10.29 3.92
CA PRO A 393 -19.41 10.57 5.20
C PRO A 393 -19.19 9.47 6.24
N GLU A 394 -19.06 8.22 5.81
CA GLU A 394 -18.73 7.07 6.64
C GLU A 394 -17.35 7.22 7.29
N ALA A 395 -16.34 7.62 6.51
CA ALA A 395 -14.97 7.82 7.02
C ALA A 395 -14.84 9.06 7.91
N VAL A 396 -15.72 10.06 7.75
CA VAL A 396 -15.82 11.20 8.67
C VAL A 396 -16.49 10.78 9.98
N ALA A 397 -17.62 10.06 9.91
CA ALA A 397 -18.35 9.58 11.07
C ALA A 397 -17.58 8.54 11.89
N ALA A 398 -16.76 7.69 11.25
CA ALA A 398 -15.91 6.70 11.92
C ALA A 398 -14.93 7.34 12.93
N LYS A 399 -14.49 8.58 12.68
CA LYS A 399 -13.56 9.31 13.58
C LYS A 399 -14.15 9.60 14.96
N ALA A 400 -15.47 9.52 15.12
CA ALA A 400 -16.15 9.62 16.40
C ALA A 400 -16.09 8.33 17.24
N PHE A 401 -15.37 7.28 16.81
CA PHE A 401 -15.30 6.02 17.54
C PHE A 401 -13.86 5.53 17.71
N GLU A 402 -13.51 5.14 18.93
CA GLU A 402 -12.28 4.41 19.26
C GLU A 402 -12.61 3.27 20.23
N TYR A 403 -12.00 2.10 20.00
CA TYR A 403 -12.19 0.90 20.80
C TYR A 403 -11.10 0.74 21.86
N GLN A 404 -11.48 0.31 23.07
CA GLN A 404 -10.57 0.01 24.16
C GLN A 404 -11.00 -1.26 24.91
N VAL A 405 -10.10 -2.24 24.98
CA VAL A 405 -10.17 -3.30 25.99
C VAL A 405 -9.50 -2.77 27.26
N VAL A 406 -10.23 -2.75 28.38
CA VAL A 406 -9.81 -2.15 29.65
C VAL A 406 -9.12 -3.17 30.55
N SER A 407 -9.65 -4.40 30.61
CA SER A 407 -9.02 -5.52 31.33
C SER A 407 -9.57 -6.87 30.87
N VAL A 408 -8.77 -7.92 31.09
CA VAL A 408 -9.18 -9.33 30.96
C VAL A 408 -8.82 -10.03 32.27
N THR A 409 -9.73 -10.85 32.79
CA THR A 409 -9.58 -11.60 34.05
C THR A 409 -10.20 -12.99 33.91
N ASN A 410 -9.95 -13.90 34.86
CA ASN A 410 -10.37 -15.31 34.79
C ASN A 410 -9.81 -16.01 33.53
N THR A 411 -8.49 -15.96 33.39
CA THR A 411 -7.76 -16.36 32.18
C THR A 411 -6.93 -17.63 32.34
N ALA A 412 -7.02 -18.30 33.50
CA ALA A 412 -6.34 -19.58 33.68
C ALA A 412 -7.06 -20.68 32.89
N VAL A 413 -6.34 -21.77 32.61
CA VAL A 413 -6.90 -22.98 31.98
C VAL A 413 -8.17 -23.44 32.72
N GLY A 414 -9.26 -23.59 31.97
CA GLY A 414 -10.59 -23.98 32.46
C GLY A 414 -11.46 -22.85 33.00
N ASP A 415 -10.96 -21.61 33.12
CA ASP A 415 -11.77 -20.45 33.49
C ASP A 415 -12.55 -19.90 32.28
N ASN A 416 -13.71 -19.26 32.54
CA ASN A 416 -14.42 -18.44 31.55
C ASN A 416 -13.93 -16.98 31.65
N PRO A 417 -13.29 -16.42 30.59
CA PRO A 417 -12.76 -15.06 30.65
C PRO A 417 -13.81 -13.98 30.91
N THR A 418 -13.49 -13.03 31.79
CA THR A 418 -14.27 -11.82 32.04
C THR A 418 -13.51 -10.61 31.48
N VAL A 419 -14.13 -9.92 30.52
CA VAL A 419 -13.55 -8.77 29.83
C VAL A 419 -14.30 -7.50 30.20
N GLN A 420 -13.54 -6.42 30.40
CA GLN A 420 -14.06 -5.06 30.49
C GLN A 420 -13.67 -4.28 29.24
N ILE A 421 -14.63 -3.57 28.64
CA ILE A 421 -14.40 -2.72 27.46
C ILE A 421 -14.90 -1.30 27.66
N ARG A 422 -14.46 -0.41 26.77
CA ARG A 422 -14.96 0.95 26.61
C ARG A 422 -14.93 1.33 25.12
N VAL A 423 -15.88 2.16 24.69
CA VAL A 423 -15.83 2.84 23.39
C VAL A 423 -15.78 4.34 23.65
N LEU A 424 -14.87 5.06 22.99
CA LEU A 424 -14.60 6.48 23.18
C LEU A 424 -15.04 7.31 21.97
N ASP A 425 -15.28 8.60 22.18
CA ASP A 425 -15.44 9.61 21.11
C ASP A 425 -14.19 10.51 21.05
N PRO A 426 -13.29 10.33 20.06
CA PRO A 426 -12.14 11.20 19.81
C PRO A 426 -12.48 12.61 19.31
N THR A 427 -13.69 12.83 18.77
CA THR A 427 -14.13 14.14 18.26
C THR A 427 -14.69 15.05 19.35
N HIS A 428 -15.05 14.48 20.51
CA HIS A 428 -15.58 15.23 21.64
C HIS A 428 -14.53 16.21 22.23
N PRO A 429 -14.87 17.48 22.51
CA PRO A 429 -13.91 18.50 22.93
C PRO A 429 -13.05 18.15 24.15
N ASP A 430 -13.58 17.36 25.09
CA ASP A 430 -12.89 16.98 26.32
C ASP A 430 -11.92 15.79 26.13
N TYR A 431 -11.98 15.06 25.00
CA TYR A 431 -11.19 13.83 24.76
C TYR A 431 -9.70 14.03 25.01
N ALA A 432 -9.11 15.12 24.51
CA ALA A 432 -7.69 15.42 24.69
C ALA A 432 -7.26 15.67 26.15
N THR A 433 -8.22 15.85 27.07
CA THR A 433 -7.96 16.13 28.50
C THR A 433 -8.47 15.05 29.45
N ASP A 434 -9.57 14.39 29.11
CA ASP A 434 -10.16 13.27 29.84
C ASP A 434 -10.91 12.36 28.85
N PRO A 435 -10.21 11.45 28.13
CA PRO A 435 -10.84 10.54 27.18
C PRO A 435 -11.96 9.72 27.81
N ALA A 436 -11.80 9.30 29.07
CA ALA A 436 -12.79 8.47 29.76
C ALA A 436 -14.15 9.19 29.97
N SER A 437 -14.17 10.53 29.93
CA SER A 437 -15.41 11.32 29.98
C SER A 437 -16.23 11.27 28.69
N THR A 438 -15.62 10.90 27.55
CA THR A 438 -16.25 10.88 26.21
C THR A 438 -16.77 9.48 25.84
N ALA A 439 -16.75 8.56 26.80
CA ALA A 439 -17.13 7.17 26.60
C ALA A 439 -18.62 6.98 26.30
N TYR A 440 -18.94 6.25 25.23
CA TYR A 440 -20.31 5.90 24.85
C TYR A 440 -20.97 4.95 25.84
N ASP A 441 -22.28 5.12 26.09
CA ASP A 441 -23.11 4.07 26.68
C ASP A 441 -23.51 3.08 25.58
N ILE A 442 -22.82 1.94 25.47
CA ILE A 442 -23.11 0.91 24.45
C ILE A 442 -24.46 0.22 24.66
N ASN A 443 -25.10 0.42 25.83
CA ASN A 443 -26.44 -0.08 26.15
C ASN A 443 -27.55 0.96 25.85
N ASP A 444 -27.24 2.16 25.34
CA ASP A 444 -28.29 3.07 24.85
C ASP A 444 -29.04 2.39 23.69
N VAL A 445 -30.34 2.19 23.88
CA VAL A 445 -31.25 1.53 22.93
C VAL A 445 -31.42 2.29 21.61
N ASN A 446 -31.00 3.56 21.54
CA ASN A 446 -30.93 4.37 20.31
C ASN A 446 -29.47 4.64 19.89
N GLY A 447 -28.51 4.01 20.56
CA GLY A 447 -27.08 4.16 20.30
C GLY A 447 -26.61 3.29 19.14
N PRO A 448 -25.46 3.65 18.52
CA PRO A 448 -24.99 3.03 17.28
C PRO A 448 -24.64 1.54 17.40
N PHE A 449 -24.48 1.03 18.63
CA PHE A 449 -24.22 -0.38 18.93
C PHE A 449 -25.48 -1.23 19.16
N GLN A 450 -26.65 -0.61 19.39
CA GLN A 450 -27.92 -1.33 19.56
C GLN A 450 -28.74 -1.46 18.27
N GLU A 451 -28.35 -0.72 17.22
CA GLU A 451 -29.01 -0.75 15.92
C GLU A 451 -29.08 -2.14 15.24
N ALA A 452 -30.03 -2.25 14.30
CA ALA A 452 -30.12 -3.45 13.47
C ALA A 452 -28.84 -3.62 12.64
N ARG A 453 -28.28 -4.84 12.58
CA ARG A 453 -27.01 -5.19 11.89
C ARG A 453 -25.72 -4.62 12.49
N SER A 454 -25.73 -3.70 13.45
CA SER A 454 -24.50 -3.29 14.15
C SER A 454 -23.92 -4.46 14.95
N SER A 455 -22.64 -4.37 15.33
CA SER A 455 -21.96 -5.37 16.16
C SER A 455 -20.98 -4.71 17.11
N LEU A 456 -20.71 -5.39 18.23
CA LEU A 456 -19.60 -5.10 19.13
C LEU A 456 -19.27 -6.41 19.86
N ARG A 457 -18.09 -6.98 19.62
CA ARG A 457 -17.66 -8.26 20.20
C ARG A 457 -16.21 -8.19 20.66
N VAL A 458 -15.88 -9.04 21.63
CA VAL A 458 -14.49 -9.34 21.95
C VAL A 458 -14.16 -10.74 21.48
N ASP A 459 -13.12 -10.86 20.67
CA ASP A 459 -12.55 -12.11 20.20
C ASP A 459 -11.26 -12.39 21.01
N ILE A 460 -11.22 -13.52 21.70
CA ILE A 460 -10.09 -13.94 22.54
C ILE A 460 -9.32 -15.05 21.83
N ALA A 461 -8.04 -14.80 21.56
CA ALA A 461 -7.16 -15.69 20.82
C ALA A 461 -5.93 -16.11 21.65
N TRP A 462 -5.36 -17.29 21.35
CA TRP A 462 -4.22 -17.87 22.06
C TRP A 462 -3.47 -18.89 21.17
N ASN A 463 -2.25 -19.30 21.49
CA ASN A 463 -1.30 -18.55 22.33
C ASN A 463 -0.73 -17.39 21.51
N ASN A 464 -0.18 -16.37 22.17
CA ASN A 464 0.40 -15.20 21.51
C ASN A 464 1.63 -15.51 20.65
N ASP A 465 2.17 -16.74 20.70
CA ASP A 465 3.18 -17.21 19.77
C ASP A 465 2.71 -17.13 18.32
N ASP A 466 1.50 -17.62 17.99
CA ASP A 466 0.98 -17.59 16.60
C ASP A 466 -0.56 -17.52 16.41
N PHE A 467 -1.36 -17.43 17.47
CA PHE A 467 -2.83 -17.50 17.43
C PHE A 467 -3.42 -18.77 16.78
N GLY A 468 -2.80 -19.93 17.04
CA GLY A 468 -3.33 -21.22 16.60
C GLY A 468 -4.64 -21.66 17.26
N ASN A 469 -5.19 -20.90 18.22
CA ASN A 469 -6.41 -21.10 19.02
C ASN A 469 -6.69 -22.54 19.47
N LEU A 470 -5.60 -23.26 19.74
CA LEU A 470 -5.56 -24.69 19.93
C LEU A 470 -6.53 -25.14 21.02
N ASP A 471 -7.19 -26.25 20.78
CA ASP A 471 -8.10 -26.90 21.73
C ASP A 471 -7.91 -28.41 21.60
N PRO A 472 -6.78 -28.96 22.10
CA PRO A 472 -6.39 -30.35 21.87
C PRO A 472 -7.38 -31.36 22.48
N ASN A 473 -8.18 -30.92 23.46
CA ASN A 473 -9.12 -31.74 24.22
C ASN A 473 -10.59 -31.52 23.83
N ASP A 474 -10.88 -30.67 22.84
CA ASP A 474 -12.24 -30.25 22.42
C ASP A 474 -13.09 -29.71 23.60
N ASP A 475 -12.47 -28.93 24.50
CA ASP A 475 -13.13 -28.35 25.68
C ASP A 475 -14.22 -27.35 25.28
N LEU A 476 -14.09 -26.72 24.11
CA LEU A 476 -15.07 -25.78 23.57
C LEU A 476 -16.17 -26.48 22.75
N ALA A 477 -16.09 -27.81 22.56
CA ALA A 477 -17.04 -28.64 21.81
C ALA A 477 -17.45 -28.01 20.47
N ARG A 478 -16.46 -27.55 19.70
CA ARG A 478 -16.69 -26.68 18.54
C ARG A 478 -17.40 -27.49 17.43
N SER A 479 -18.33 -26.84 16.73
CA SER A 479 -18.98 -27.47 15.56
C SER A 479 -17.94 -27.81 14.50
N THR A 480 -18.12 -28.95 13.82
CA THR A 480 -17.38 -29.27 12.58
C THR A 480 -17.52 -28.15 11.54
N ASP A 481 -18.64 -27.42 11.55
CA ASP A 481 -18.87 -26.28 10.66
C ASP A 481 -18.35 -24.94 11.22
N SER A 482 -17.41 -24.95 12.18
CA SER A 482 -16.80 -23.72 12.74
C SER A 482 -15.62 -23.19 11.91
N GLY A 483 -14.90 -24.08 11.22
CA GLY A 483 -13.76 -23.76 10.35
C GLY A 483 -12.53 -24.59 10.70
N ALA A 484 -12.78 -25.86 11.00
CA ALA A 484 -11.90 -26.89 11.55
C ALA A 484 -10.43 -26.50 11.81
N PRO A 485 -9.98 -26.69 13.05
CA PRO A 485 -10.61 -26.11 14.26
C PRO A 485 -10.30 -24.60 14.46
N PHE A 486 -10.04 -24.13 15.69
CA PHE A 486 -9.25 -22.90 15.94
C PHE A 486 -9.87 -21.52 15.64
N GLN A 487 -11.16 -21.32 15.87
CA GLN A 487 -11.74 -19.96 15.99
C GLN A 487 -11.56 -19.39 17.41
N PRO A 488 -11.43 -18.06 17.60
CA PRO A 488 -11.32 -17.46 18.94
C PRO A 488 -12.58 -17.70 19.80
N ILE A 489 -12.47 -17.50 21.12
CA ILE A 489 -13.64 -17.35 22.00
C ILE A 489 -14.30 -16.01 21.70
N VAL A 490 -15.62 -15.99 21.53
CA VAL A 490 -16.36 -14.78 21.17
C VAL A 490 -17.29 -14.33 22.30
N ILE A 491 -17.18 -13.07 22.72
CA ILE A 491 -18.06 -12.43 23.70
C ILE A 491 -18.83 -11.29 23.01
N ASP A 492 -20.13 -11.49 22.72
CA ASP A 492 -21.00 -10.45 22.18
C ASP A 492 -21.34 -9.40 23.25
N PHE A 493 -20.93 -8.14 23.05
CA PHE A 493 -21.21 -7.04 23.99
C PHE A 493 -22.52 -6.31 23.72
N LYS A 494 -23.26 -6.62 22.65
CA LYS A 494 -24.59 -6.03 22.40
C LYS A 494 -25.61 -6.40 23.47
N THR A 495 -25.46 -7.57 24.11
CA THR A 495 -26.44 -8.14 25.03
C THR A 495 -25.80 -8.61 26.34
N GLY A 496 -26.43 -8.25 27.48
CA GLY A 496 -26.02 -8.73 28.80
C GLY A 496 -24.73 -8.11 29.38
N ALA A 497 -24.10 -7.16 28.68
CA ALA A 497 -22.97 -6.40 29.22
C ALA A 497 -23.40 -5.44 30.33
N THR A 498 -22.67 -5.42 31.44
CA THR A 498 -23.01 -4.64 32.64
C THR A 498 -22.13 -3.39 32.71
N ASN A 499 -22.73 -2.19 32.75
CA ASN A 499 -22.01 -0.94 33.01
C ASN A 499 -21.56 -0.92 34.48
N ILE A 500 -20.25 -1.05 34.72
CA ILE A 500 -19.65 -1.06 36.07
C ILE A 500 -19.27 0.35 36.56
N GLY A 501 -19.55 1.39 35.77
CA GLY A 501 -19.29 2.79 36.06
C GLY A 501 -18.34 3.43 35.04
N GLY A 502 -18.52 4.72 34.78
CA GLY A 502 -17.69 5.47 33.83
C GLY A 502 -17.73 4.89 32.40
N ASN A 503 -18.89 4.33 32.01
CA ASN A 503 -19.13 3.66 30.73
C ASN A 503 -18.05 2.61 30.39
N VAL A 504 -17.57 1.91 31.42
CA VAL A 504 -16.87 0.63 31.27
C VAL A 504 -17.90 -0.48 31.37
N PHE A 505 -17.88 -1.40 30.40
CA PHE A 505 -18.85 -2.49 30.29
C PHE A 505 -18.14 -3.81 30.51
N GLU A 506 -18.64 -4.60 31.46
CA GLU A 506 -18.10 -5.91 31.81
C GLU A 506 -19.01 -7.03 31.29
N LYS A 507 -18.42 -8.08 30.71
CA LYS A 507 -19.10 -9.33 30.39
C LYS A 507 -18.15 -10.53 30.53
N THR A 508 -18.69 -11.63 31.05
CA THR A 508 -17.99 -12.93 31.08
C THR A 508 -18.40 -13.74 29.86
N ALA A 509 -17.47 -14.52 29.32
CA ALA A 509 -17.73 -15.50 28.28
C ALA A 509 -18.82 -16.50 28.71
N ASP A 510 -19.53 -17.09 27.74
CA ASP A 510 -20.51 -18.13 28.02
C ASP A 510 -19.85 -19.33 28.71
N VAL A 511 -20.61 -20.10 29.50
CA VAL A 511 -20.05 -21.19 30.33
C VAL A 511 -19.32 -22.28 29.52
N ALA A 512 -19.67 -22.44 28.23
CA ALA A 512 -19.01 -23.34 27.28
C ALA A 512 -17.86 -22.67 26.49
N GLN A 513 -17.42 -21.49 26.92
CA GLN A 513 -16.30 -20.73 26.36
C GLN A 513 -15.26 -20.55 27.46
N VAL A 514 -14.47 -21.61 27.69
CA VAL A 514 -13.37 -21.66 28.66
C VAL A 514 -12.02 -21.51 27.95
N ILE A 515 -11.00 -21.00 28.61
CA ILE A 515 -9.63 -21.19 28.14
C ILE A 515 -9.36 -22.71 28.11
N PRO A 516 -9.03 -23.33 26.96
CA PRO A 516 -8.92 -24.79 26.87
C PRO A 516 -7.83 -25.37 27.75
N SER A 517 -7.90 -26.68 27.98
CA SER A 517 -6.82 -27.42 28.64
C SER A 517 -5.63 -27.66 27.72
N ASP A 518 -4.45 -27.82 28.32
CA ASP A 518 -3.15 -27.99 27.69
C ASP A 518 -2.66 -26.82 26.79
N VAL A 519 -3.31 -25.64 26.89
CA VAL A 519 -2.77 -24.35 26.38
C VAL A 519 -1.96 -23.63 27.47
N SER A 520 -1.08 -22.70 27.08
CA SER A 520 -0.11 -22.05 27.99
C SER A 520 0.36 -20.70 27.44
N GLY A 521 1.22 -20.00 28.19
CA GLY A 521 1.76 -18.69 27.85
C GLY A 521 0.75 -17.57 28.08
N SER A 522 0.49 -16.81 27.01
CA SER A 522 -0.34 -15.61 26.99
C SER A 522 -1.37 -15.66 25.84
N GLY A 523 -2.50 -14.97 26.03
CA GLY A 523 -3.52 -14.73 25.01
C GLY A 523 -3.76 -13.23 24.78
N THR A 524 -4.58 -12.87 23.80
CA THR A 524 -5.00 -11.48 23.55
C THR A 524 -6.50 -11.41 23.30
N ALA A 525 -7.15 -10.45 23.95
CA ALA A 525 -8.54 -10.09 23.70
C ALA A 525 -8.60 -8.89 22.75
N PHE A 526 -9.28 -9.03 21.61
CA PHE A 526 -9.49 -7.95 20.64
C PHE A 526 -10.94 -7.50 20.66
N LEU A 527 -11.18 -6.21 20.89
CA LEU A 527 -12.46 -5.58 20.66
C LEU A 527 -12.58 -5.18 19.18
N GLU A 528 -13.62 -5.69 18.53
CA GLU A 528 -14.01 -5.31 17.17
C GLU A 528 -15.53 -5.09 17.07
N GLY A 529 -15.96 -4.45 15.99
CA GLY A 529 -17.35 -4.03 15.88
C GLY A 529 -17.61 -3.19 14.64
N ARG A 530 -18.90 -3.00 14.35
CA ARG A 530 -19.38 -2.00 13.41
C ARG A 530 -20.48 -1.18 14.08
N PRO A 531 -20.21 0.08 14.47
CA PRO A 531 -21.27 1.00 14.83
C PRO A 531 -22.12 1.26 13.58
N ARG A 532 -23.41 1.59 13.77
CA ARG A 532 -24.26 2.09 12.69
C ARG A 532 -24.86 3.43 13.05
N VAL A 533 -24.77 4.38 12.14
CA VAL A 533 -25.26 5.75 12.30
C VAL A 533 -26.12 6.13 11.10
N ASP A 534 -27.15 6.95 11.31
CA ASP A 534 -27.94 7.53 10.22
C ASP A 534 -27.28 8.83 9.76
N LEU A 535 -26.88 8.88 8.48
CA LEU A 535 -26.23 10.05 7.87
C LEU A 535 -27.20 10.87 6.99
N GLY A 536 -28.50 10.60 7.05
CA GLY A 536 -29.56 11.34 6.37
C GLY A 536 -30.33 10.49 5.35
N ASP A 537 -29.63 9.58 4.67
CA ASP A 537 -30.22 8.59 3.74
C ASP A 537 -30.42 7.21 4.39
N GLY A 538 -30.40 7.16 5.73
CA GLY A 538 -30.54 5.97 6.53
C GLY A 538 -29.21 5.47 7.10
N PHE A 539 -29.30 4.34 7.82
CA PHE A 539 -28.16 3.82 8.55
C PHE A 539 -27.08 3.23 7.64
N VAL A 540 -25.84 3.66 7.84
CA VAL A 540 -24.62 3.06 7.27
C VAL A 540 -23.85 2.29 8.34
N SER A 541 -22.90 1.45 7.95
CA SER A 541 -21.91 0.84 8.85
C SER A 541 -20.64 1.70 8.86
N LEU A 542 -19.93 1.73 9.99
CA LEU A 542 -18.66 2.44 10.11
C LEU A 542 -17.53 1.45 10.38
N SER A 543 -16.41 1.62 9.68
CA SER A 543 -15.17 0.88 9.92
C SER A 543 -14.39 1.54 11.06
N VAL A 544 -14.24 0.83 12.18
CA VAL A 544 -13.52 1.33 13.37
C VAL A 544 -12.38 0.38 13.70
N ALA A 545 -11.18 0.93 13.90
CA ALA A 545 -9.97 0.16 14.16
C ALA A 545 -10.12 -0.76 15.38
N GLY A 546 -9.79 -2.05 15.21
CA GLY A 546 -9.84 -3.03 16.28
C GLY A 546 -8.76 -2.80 17.34
N ALA A 547 -9.08 -3.04 18.61
CA ALA A 547 -8.17 -2.79 19.74
C ALA A 547 -7.88 -4.05 20.55
N GLY A 548 -6.61 -4.36 20.78
CA GLY A 548 -6.16 -5.56 21.51
C GLY A 548 -5.62 -5.27 22.92
N LEU A 549 -5.81 -6.22 23.84
CA LEU A 549 -5.11 -6.26 25.14
C LEU A 549 -4.68 -7.69 25.47
N SER A 550 -3.37 -7.88 25.67
CA SER A 550 -2.79 -9.17 26.03
C SER A 550 -2.96 -9.49 27.52
N PHE A 551 -3.11 -10.77 27.83
CA PHE A 551 -3.26 -11.31 29.17
C PHE A 551 -2.46 -12.62 29.34
N ALA A 552 -2.09 -12.95 30.57
CA ALA A 552 -1.41 -14.21 30.88
C ALA A 552 -2.42 -15.34 31.13
N ILE A 553 -2.11 -16.54 30.63
CA ILE A 553 -2.82 -17.79 30.93
C ILE A 553 -2.10 -18.50 32.08
N ASP A 554 -0.81 -18.79 31.90
CA ASP A 554 0.08 -19.29 32.95
C ASP A 554 1.46 -18.58 33.03
N ASP A 555 1.75 -17.64 32.12
CA ASP A 555 2.88 -16.71 32.23
C ASP A 555 2.84 -15.87 33.51
N ASP A 556 4.02 -15.53 34.06
CA ASP A 556 4.15 -14.58 35.19
C ASP A 556 3.64 -13.16 34.82
N SER A 557 3.62 -12.81 33.53
CA SER A 557 3.15 -11.53 32.98
C SER A 557 2.78 -11.66 31.51
N PRO A 558 1.75 -10.94 31.01
CA PRO A 558 1.34 -11.01 29.60
C PRO A 558 2.49 -10.73 28.62
N VAL A 559 2.62 -11.57 27.60
CA VAL A 559 3.56 -11.42 26.48
C VAL A 559 2.77 -11.09 25.20
N ASP A 560 3.10 -10.00 24.52
CA ASP A 560 2.43 -9.62 23.27
C ASP A 560 2.85 -10.50 22.09
N ARG A 561 1.92 -10.73 21.15
CA ARG A 561 2.24 -11.41 19.88
C ARG A 561 3.19 -10.57 19.03
N ARG A 562 4.11 -11.26 18.35
CA ARG A 562 5.05 -10.67 17.39
C ARG A 562 4.33 -9.79 16.35
N THR A 563 4.85 -8.58 16.14
CA THR A 563 4.40 -7.69 15.06
C THR A 563 5.36 -7.85 13.88
N VAL A 564 4.81 -8.20 12.72
CA VAL A 564 5.58 -8.52 11.51
C VAL A 564 5.34 -7.46 10.42
N VAL A 565 4.08 -7.11 10.19
CA VAL A 565 3.64 -6.09 9.22
C VAL A 565 3.08 -4.86 9.93
N ASP A 566 3.16 -3.71 9.28
CA ASP A 566 2.59 -2.45 9.77
C ASP A 566 1.25 -2.17 9.07
N ILE A 567 0.21 -1.86 9.84
CA ILE A 567 -1.10 -1.52 9.28
C ILE A 567 -1.07 -0.21 8.50
N ASN A 568 -0.20 0.74 8.87
CA ASN A 568 -0.08 2.01 8.16
C ASN A 568 0.37 1.79 6.71
N LYS A 569 1.29 0.84 6.48
CA LYS A 569 1.74 0.43 5.15
C LYS A 569 0.65 -0.24 4.32
N CYS A 570 -0.28 -0.95 4.97
CA CYS A 570 -1.49 -1.45 4.29
C CYS A 570 -2.39 -0.28 3.87
N ASN A 571 -2.52 0.73 4.74
CA ASN A 571 -3.41 1.88 4.54
C ASN A 571 -2.84 2.95 3.60
N ASP A 572 -1.53 2.95 3.31
CA ASP A 572 -0.96 3.69 2.18
C ASP A 572 -1.69 3.30 0.87
N CYS A 573 -2.01 2.01 0.70
CA CYS A 573 -2.82 1.50 -0.42
C CYS A 573 -4.33 1.50 -0.13
N HIS A 574 -4.77 1.13 1.08
CA HIS A 574 -6.18 0.85 1.38
C HIS A 574 -6.97 1.96 2.09
N GLN A 575 -6.34 3.05 2.51
CA GLN A 575 -6.89 4.12 3.39
C GLN A 575 -7.31 3.63 4.79
N THR A 576 -8.23 2.67 4.84
CA THR A 576 -8.72 1.96 6.03
C THR A 576 -9.01 0.53 5.58
N LEU A 577 -8.14 -0.42 5.93
CA LEU A 577 -8.31 -1.82 5.55
C LEU A 577 -9.41 -2.44 6.42
N ALA A 578 -10.63 -2.44 5.90
CA ALA A 578 -11.83 -2.98 6.54
C ALA A 578 -12.40 -4.19 5.77
N LEU A 579 -12.72 -5.26 6.51
CA LEU A 579 -13.24 -6.51 5.96
C LEU A 579 -14.45 -7.03 6.76
N HIS A 580 -15.13 -8.03 6.19
CA HIS A 580 -16.34 -8.67 6.74
C HIS A 580 -17.54 -7.72 6.96
N GLY A 581 -17.68 -6.71 6.09
CA GLY A 581 -18.73 -5.69 6.18
C GLY A 581 -18.48 -4.79 7.38
N ASP A 582 -17.36 -4.08 7.32
CA ASP A 582 -16.93 -2.98 8.22
C ASP A 582 -16.72 -3.40 9.68
N ASN A 583 -16.62 -4.70 9.94
CA ASN A 583 -16.58 -5.25 11.29
C ASN A 583 -15.16 -5.36 11.85
N ARG A 584 -14.20 -5.70 10.97
CA ARG A 584 -12.78 -5.85 11.28
C ARG A 584 -12.01 -4.83 10.46
N ALA A 585 -11.47 -3.81 11.11
CA ALA A 585 -10.68 -2.77 10.46
C ALA A 585 -9.35 -2.54 11.18
N ASP A 586 -8.34 -2.16 10.41
CA ASP A 586 -7.09 -1.52 10.86
C ASP A 586 -6.34 -2.21 12.02
N ASN A 587 -6.41 -3.55 12.10
CA ASN A 587 -5.62 -4.33 13.06
C ASN A 587 -5.21 -5.69 12.47
N THR A 588 -3.93 -5.82 12.10
CA THR A 588 -3.39 -7.03 11.47
C THR A 588 -3.35 -8.23 12.43
N GLN A 589 -3.21 -8.00 13.73
CA GLN A 589 -3.27 -9.06 14.74
C GLN A 589 -4.70 -9.58 14.97
N LEU A 590 -5.71 -8.70 14.95
CA LEU A 590 -7.13 -9.08 14.95
C LEU A 590 -7.43 -10.00 13.76
N CYS A 591 -6.92 -9.69 12.56
CA CYS A 591 -7.10 -10.55 11.38
C CYS A 591 -6.52 -11.96 11.63
N ALA A 592 -5.31 -12.03 12.19
CA ALA A 592 -4.63 -13.27 12.51
C ALA A 592 -5.32 -14.13 13.60
N THR A 593 -6.31 -13.59 14.34
CA THR A 593 -7.10 -14.41 15.29
C THR A 593 -7.93 -15.48 14.58
N CYS A 594 -8.48 -15.18 13.40
CA CYS A 594 -9.23 -16.15 12.59
C CYS A 594 -8.42 -16.67 11.40
N HIS A 595 -7.56 -15.83 10.81
CA HIS A 595 -6.70 -16.16 9.68
C HIS A 595 -5.35 -16.73 10.17
N ASN A 596 -5.41 -17.84 10.90
CA ASN A 596 -4.25 -18.50 11.49
C ASN A 596 -3.76 -19.70 10.68
N ALA A 597 -2.61 -20.27 11.06
CA ALA A 597 -1.92 -21.34 10.34
C ALA A 597 -2.67 -22.67 10.24
N ASN A 598 -3.79 -22.83 10.95
CA ASN A 598 -4.60 -24.03 10.93
C ASN A 598 -5.94 -23.84 10.17
N ALA A 599 -6.24 -22.65 9.67
CA ALA A 599 -7.54 -22.33 9.09
C ALA A 599 -7.55 -22.41 7.55
N THR A 600 -8.61 -23.01 6.99
CA THR A 600 -8.92 -23.00 5.55
C THR A 600 -10.35 -22.51 5.29
N ASP A 601 -10.68 -22.26 4.03
CA ASP A 601 -12.04 -21.87 3.61
C ASP A 601 -12.99 -23.05 3.38
N ILE A 602 -12.61 -24.30 3.70
CA ILE A 602 -13.40 -25.54 3.52
C ILE A 602 -14.84 -25.42 4.00
N ASN A 603 -15.02 -24.59 5.01
CA ASN A 603 -16.25 -24.31 5.72
C ASN A 603 -17.27 -23.48 4.92
N ARG A 604 -16.82 -22.89 3.80
CA ARG A 604 -17.59 -22.08 2.85
C ARG A 604 -17.64 -22.73 1.46
N ARG A 605 -16.84 -23.78 1.22
CA ARG A 605 -16.86 -24.68 0.06
C ARG A 605 -18.12 -25.57 0.07
N VAL A 606 -19.29 -24.99 -0.20
CA VAL A 606 -20.58 -25.69 -0.18
C VAL A 606 -21.06 -25.96 -1.61
N ALA A 607 -21.50 -27.19 -1.90
CA ALA A 607 -22.09 -27.53 -3.19
C ALA A 607 -23.37 -26.73 -3.47
N ASP A 608 -23.62 -26.39 -4.74
CA ASP A 608 -24.71 -25.54 -5.19
C ASP A 608 -24.70 -24.13 -4.55
N SER A 609 -23.51 -23.60 -4.23
CA SER A 609 -23.29 -22.21 -3.77
C SER A 609 -22.35 -21.47 -4.70
N GLU A 610 -22.42 -20.12 -4.70
CA GLU A 610 -21.60 -19.23 -5.53
C GLU A 610 -20.12 -19.62 -5.52
N CYS A 611 -19.50 -19.76 -4.33
CA CYS A 611 -18.11 -20.18 -4.25
C CYS A 611 -17.86 -21.62 -4.72
N GLY A 612 -18.77 -22.55 -4.41
CA GLY A 612 -18.63 -23.94 -4.84
C GLY A 612 -18.70 -24.12 -6.36
N ASP A 613 -19.50 -23.27 -7.03
CA ASP A 613 -19.68 -23.26 -8.49
C ASP A 613 -18.54 -22.52 -9.21
N GLU A 614 -18.04 -21.41 -8.65
CA GLU A 614 -17.00 -20.57 -9.29
C GLU A 614 -15.57 -21.00 -8.95
N LEU A 615 -15.29 -21.29 -7.68
CA LEU A 615 -13.94 -21.59 -7.18
C LEU A 615 -13.73 -23.07 -6.84
N GLY A 616 -14.78 -23.89 -6.91
CA GLY A 616 -14.73 -25.33 -6.63
C GLY A 616 -14.91 -25.68 -5.15
N LEU A 617 -14.98 -26.99 -4.86
CA LEU A 617 -15.21 -27.54 -3.52
C LEU A 617 -13.94 -27.90 -2.74
N ASP A 618 -12.78 -27.85 -3.41
CA ASP A 618 -11.47 -28.02 -2.80
C ASP A 618 -11.10 -26.73 -2.05
N ASP A 619 -10.59 -26.83 -0.83
CA ASP A 619 -10.34 -25.66 0.00
C ASP A 619 -9.01 -24.96 -0.31
N VAL A 620 -8.87 -23.74 0.20
CA VAL A 620 -7.58 -23.07 0.28
C VAL A 620 -7.32 -22.59 1.70
N SER A 621 -6.04 -22.64 2.09
CA SER A 621 -5.56 -22.00 3.30
C SER A 621 -5.94 -20.52 3.36
N ILE A 622 -6.51 -20.10 4.49
CA ILE A 622 -6.78 -18.69 4.82
C ILE A 622 -5.84 -18.15 5.90
N ASP A 623 -4.76 -18.86 6.21
CA ASP A 623 -3.64 -18.36 7.01
C ASP A 623 -3.15 -17.01 6.48
N LEU A 624 -3.17 -15.97 7.31
CA LEU A 624 -2.93 -14.59 6.90
C LEU A 624 -1.64 -14.43 6.10
N LYS A 625 -0.56 -15.11 6.52
CA LYS A 625 0.75 -15.04 5.83
C LYS A 625 0.75 -15.67 4.44
N ARG A 626 -0.17 -16.59 4.14
CA ARG A 626 -0.29 -17.22 2.82
C ARG A 626 -1.36 -16.54 1.98
N MET A 627 -2.51 -16.24 2.57
CA MET A 627 -3.64 -15.57 1.92
C MET A 627 -3.24 -14.19 1.40
N VAL A 628 -2.64 -13.32 2.23
CA VAL A 628 -2.28 -11.96 1.84
C VAL A 628 -1.28 -11.94 0.69
N HIS A 629 -0.21 -12.74 0.74
CA HIS A 629 0.75 -12.81 -0.36
C HIS A 629 0.10 -13.32 -1.66
N ARG A 630 -0.76 -14.34 -1.60
CA ARG A 630 -1.43 -14.88 -2.80
C ARG A 630 -2.45 -13.94 -3.42
N ILE A 631 -3.14 -13.11 -2.61
CA ILE A 631 -4.05 -12.06 -3.10
C ILE A 631 -3.25 -11.02 -3.89
N HIS A 632 -2.18 -10.47 -3.31
CA HIS A 632 -1.37 -9.45 -3.98
C HIS A 632 -0.56 -10.01 -5.17
N ALA A 633 -0.15 -11.28 -5.11
CA ALA A 633 0.43 -11.99 -6.25
C ALA A 633 -0.60 -12.49 -7.28
N GLY A 634 -1.88 -12.11 -7.12
CA GLY A 634 -2.95 -12.32 -8.10
C GLY A 634 -3.22 -13.80 -8.44
N ASN A 635 -3.16 -14.71 -7.46
CA ASN A 635 -3.11 -16.17 -7.72
C ASN A 635 -4.00 -17.06 -6.82
N VAL A 636 -5.05 -16.51 -6.18
CA VAL A 636 -5.96 -17.27 -5.31
C VAL A 636 -7.41 -16.81 -5.47
N GLY A 637 -8.35 -17.74 -5.30
CA GLY A 637 -9.74 -17.42 -5.00
C GLY A 637 -10.10 -17.99 -3.62
N VAL A 638 -10.84 -17.22 -2.82
CA VAL A 638 -11.19 -17.55 -1.42
C VAL A 638 -12.71 -17.49 -1.24
N CYS A 639 -13.29 -18.46 -0.54
CA CYS A 639 -14.71 -18.46 -0.19
C CYS A 639 -15.01 -17.57 1.04
N GLY A 640 -15.91 -16.61 0.85
CA GLY A 640 -16.32 -15.63 1.85
C GLY A 640 -17.49 -16.05 2.73
N TYR A 641 -18.01 -15.07 3.47
CA TYR A 641 -19.23 -15.22 4.28
C TYR A 641 -20.45 -15.42 3.37
N ASN A 642 -21.46 -16.19 3.83
CA ASN A 642 -22.56 -16.70 2.99
C ASN A 642 -22.13 -17.57 1.79
N ASN A 643 -20.90 -18.09 1.77
CA ASN A 643 -20.33 -18.90 0.68
C ASN A 643 -20.18 -18.11 -0.63
N SER A 644 -19.91 -16.81 -0.54
CA SER A 644 -19.60 -15.96 -1.69
C SER A 644 -18.24 -16.32 -2.30
N ALA A 645 -18.10 -16.19 -3.62
CA ALA A 645 -16.82 -16.26 -4.29
C ALA A 645 -16.06 -14.94 -4.16
N HIS A 646 -14.76 -15.00 -3.88
CA HIS A 646 -13.85 -13.87 -4.06
C HIS A 646 -12.64 -14.34 -4.87
N ASP A 647 -12.71 -14.15 -6.19
CA ASP A 647 -11.61 -14.45 -7.08
C ASP A 647 -10.61 -13.28 -7.12
N TYR A 648 -9.36 -13.54 -6.71
CA TYR A 648 -8.26 -12.58 -6.80
C TYR A 648 -7.26 -12.98 -7.90
N ASN A 649 -7.57 -13.97 -8.75
CA ASN A 649 -6.73 -14.30 -9.90
C ASN A 649 -6.67 -13.12 -10.87
N GLY A 650 -5.47 -12.61 -11.13
CA GLY A 650 -5.25 -11.44 -11.99
C GLY A 650 -5.35 -10.07 -11.30
N VAL A 651 -5.51 -10.02 -9.97
CA VAL A 651 -5.26 -8.77 -9.21
C VAL A 651 -3.85 -8.27 -9.51
N VAL A 652 -3.75 -6.97 -9.84
CA VAL A 652 -2.48 -6.31 -10.15
C VAL A 652 -2.06 -5.48 -8.95
N TYR A 653 -1.03 -5.93 -8.23
CA TYR A 653 -0.38 -5.12 -7.21
C TYR A 653 0.29 -3.89 -7.85
N PRO A 654 0.04 -2.65 -7.37
CA PRO A 654 0.58 -1.44 -7.98
C PRO A 654 2.10 -1.27 -7.78
N GLY A 655 2.65 -1.85 -6.70
CA GLY A 655 4.08 -1.86 -6.40
C GLY A 655 4.81 -3.10 -6.94
N ARG A 656 5.99 -3.35 -6.41
CA ARG A 656 6.83 -4.50 -6.74
C ARG A 656 6.62 -5.60 -5.69
N LEU A 657 6.20 -6.79 -6.11
CA LEU A 657 5.98 -7.94 -5.21
C LEU A 657 7.23 -8.40 -4.43
N ASN A 658 8.43 -7.99 -4.85
CA ASN A 658 9.68 -8.25 -4.13
C ASN A 658 10.13 -7.09 -3.23
N ASN A 659 9.35 -6.01 -3.08
CA ASN A 659 9.57 -5.01 -2.02
C ASN A 659 8.91 -5.49 -0.72
N CYS A 660 9.60 -6.33 0.05
CA CYS A 660 9.05 -6.84 1.32
C CYS A 660 8.68 -5.71 2.29
N GLU A 661 9.43 -4.61 2.30
CA GLU A 661 9.17 -3.44 3.14
C GLU A 661 7.97 -2.60 2.68
N GLY A 662 7.32 -2.93 1.57
CA GLY A 662 5.99 -2.41 1.22
C GLY A 662 4.88 -2.84 2.19
N CYS A 663 5.10 -3.89 3.00
CA CYS A 663 4.17 -4.30 4.07
C CYS A 663 4.87 -4.62 5.40
N HIS A 664 6.07 -5.21 5.35
CA HIS A 664 6.80 -5.65 6.53
C HIS A 664 7.48 -4.50 7.27
N LEU A 665 7.63 -4.66 8.58
CA LEU A 665 8.64 -3.93 9.35
C LEU A 665 10.04 -4.38 8.93
N ALA A 666 11.04 -3.51 9.04
CA ALA A 666 12.41 -3.82 8.63
C ALA A 666 12.93 -5.08 9.35
N GLY A 667 13.45 -6.04 8.57
CA GLY A 667 14.00 -7.30 9.07
C GLY A 667 12.99 -8.36 9.54
N THR A 668 11.68 -8.17 9.38
CA THR A 668 10.67 -9.18 9.78
C THR A 668 10.23 -10.13 8.65
N TYR A 669 10.75 -9.93 7.44
CA TYR A 669 10.47 -10.73 6.24
C TYR A 669 11.40 -11.95 6.06
N TYR A 670 12.41 -12.10 6.93
CA TYR A 670 13.34 -13.22 6.86
C TYR A 670 12.73 -14.57 7.25
N PRO A 671 13.24 -15.69 6.71
CA PRO A 671 12.92 -17.01 7.20
C PRO A 671 13.27 -17.16 8.69
N VAL A 672 12.36 -17.78 9.43
CA VAL A 672 12.42 -17.98 10.88
C VAL A 672 12.75 -19.43 11.23
N ASP A 673 13.04 -19.70 12.50
CA ASP A 673 13.13 -21.06 13.03
C ASP A 673 11.77 -21.77 12.78
N PRO A 674 11.74 -22.91 12.06
CA PRO A 674 10.50 -23.63 11.79
C PRO A 674 9.83 -24.21 13.05
N GLY A 675 10.51 -24.22 14.21
CA GLY A 675 9.91 -24.55 15.50
C GLY A 675 9.25 -23.36 16.22
N ALA A 676 9.40 -22.13 15.72
CA ALA A 676 8.89 -20.90 16.35
C ALA A 676 7.57 -20.38 15.73
N VAL A 677 7.06 -21.05 14.69
CA VAL A 677 5.85 -20.67 13.95
C VAL A 677 5.14 -21.92 13.46
N LEU A 678 3.81 -21.88 13.36
CA LEU A 678 3.02 -23.04 12.97
C LEU A 678 3.07 -23.29 11.45
N ALA A 679 3.08 -24.58 11.10
CA ALA A 679 2.94 -25.04 9.72
C ALA A 679 1.55 -24.67 9.19
N THR A 680 1.45 -24.37 7.89
CA THR A 680 0.19 -23.88 7.29
C THR A 680 -0.63 -25.06 6.78
N THR A 681 -1.83 -25.30 7.31
CA THR A 681 -2.82 -26.22 6.73
C THR A 681 -3.20 -25.70 5.35
N VAL A 682 -3.22 -26.59 4.35
CA VAL A 682 -3.56 -26.26 2.95
C VAL A 682 -4.71 -27.10 2.39
N ASP A 683 -5.05 -28.21 3.03
CA ASP A 683 -6.17 -29.11 2.72
C ASP A 683 -6.67 -29.67 4.06
N ALA A 684 -7.95 -29.44 4.35
CA ALA A 684 -8.65 -29.91 5.56
C ALA A 684 -9.46 -31.20 5.28
N GLY A 685 -8.79 -32.17 4.65
CA GLY A 685 -9.28 -33.50 4.34
C GLY A 685 -8.25 -34.58 4.70
N PRO A 686 -8.67 -35.85 4.81
CA PRO A 686 -7.90 -36.89 5.51
C PRO A 686 -6.57 -37.24 4.82
N PHE A 687 -5.47 -36.86 5.47
CA PHE A 687 -4.09 -37.20 5.13
C PHE A 687 -3.84 -38.71 5.13
N ASP A 688 -3.80 -39.32 3.94
CA ASP A 688 -3.24 -40.66 3.73
C ASP A 688 -1.97 -40.59 2.87
N PRO A 689 -0.76 -40.66 3.49
CA PRO A 689 0.51 -40.65 2.77
C PRO A 689 0.78 -41.92 1.93
N LEU A 690 -0.17 -42.86 1.88
CA LEU A 690 -0.10 -44.12 1.13
C LEU A 690 -1.24 -44.30 0.11
N ALA A 691 -2.13 -43.30 -0.07
CA ALA A 691 -3.26 -43.40 -0.99
C ALA A 691 -2.85 -43.27 -2.48
N ASP A 692 -3.31 -44.22 -3.29
CA ASP A 692 -3.25 -44.17 -4.77
C ASP A 692 -4.57 -44.74 -5.36
N PRO A 693 -5.45 -43.91 -5.96
CA PRO A 693 -5.34 -42.45 -6.07
C PRO A 693 -5.50 -41.75 -4.69
N PRO A 694 -5.19 -40.44 -4.60
CA PRO A 694 -5.50 -39.63 -3.42
C PRO A 694 -6.95 -39.80 -2.96
N VAL A 695 -7.17 -39.74 -1.64
CA VAL A 695 -8.52 -39.74 -1.09
C VAL A 695 -9.25 -38.50 -1.64
N PRO A 696 -10.48 -38.63 -2.21
CA PRO A 696 -11.24 -37.45 -2.60
C PRO A 696 -11.47 -36.57 -1.37
N PRO A 697 -11.44 -35.23 -1.48
CA PRO A 697 -11.70 -34.33 -0.36
C PRO A 697 -12.98 -34.74 0.36
N ALA A 698 -12.78 -35.30 1.55
CA ALA A 698 -13.83 -35.63 2.48
C ALA A 698 -13.69 -34.60 3.58
N ALA A 699 -14.78 -33.90 3.89
CA ALA A 699 -14.81 -32.92 4.96
C ALA A 699 -14.70 -33.62 6.32
N ASP A 700 -13.50 -34.10 6.69
CA ASP A 700 -13.16 -34.31 8.08
C ASP A 700 -12.78 -32.95 8.66
N ARG A 701 -13.65 -32.48 9.53
CA ARG A 701 -13.59 -31.13 10.11
C ARG A 701 -13.49 -31.23 11.64
N SER A 702 -13.01 -32.37 12.14
CA SER A 702 -13.11 -32.75 13.55
C SER A 702 -11.79 -32.65 14.32
N THR A 703 -10.65 -32.70 13.63
CA THR A 703 -9.32 -32.52 14.21
C THR A 703 -8.40 -31.86 13.18
N LEU A 704 -7.20 -31.50 13.62
CA LEU A 704 -6.12 -30.96 12.78
C LEU A 704 -5.10 -32.06 12.41
N THR A 705 -5.18 -33.20 13.11
CA THR A 705 -4.13 -34.25 13.09
C THR A 705 -4.10 -35.07 11.80
N ASP A 706 -5.13 -34.94 10.98
CA ASP A 706 -5.24 -35.49 9.63
C ASP A 706 -5.25 -34.40 8.53
N ASP A 707 -5.00 -33.13 8.86
CA ASP A 707 -4.76 -32.06 7.88
C ASP A 707 -3.50 -32.32 7.04
N ILE A 708 -3.51 -31.85 5.79
CA ILE A 708 -2.27 -31.70 5.00
C ILE A 708 -1.70 -30.29 5.21
N ALA A 709 -0.44 -30.22 5.61
CA ALA A 709 0.27 -28.98 5.90
C ALA A 709 1.53 -28.79 5.04
N ILE A 710 1.90 -27.52 4.85
CA ILE A 710 3.21 -27.09 4.33
C ILE A 710 4.05 -26.52 5.49
N SER A 711 5.34 -26.88 5.55
CA SER A 711 6.27 -26.39 6.57
C SER A 711 6.39 -24.85 6.55
N PRO A 712 6.67 -24.20 7.71
CA PRO A 712 6.31 -22.79 7.91
C PRO A 712 6.92 -21.79 6.93
N ASN A 713 8.21 -21.91 6.61
CA ASN A 713 8.86 -20.98 5.67
C ASN A 713 8.47 -21.31 4.23
N SER A 714 8.44 -22.60 3.88
CA SER A 714 8.02 -23.07 2.54
C SER A 714 6.59 -22.65 2.21
N ALA A 715 5.70 -22.62 3.21
CA ALA A 715 4.31 -22.15 3.06
C ALA A 715 4.20 -20.67 2.66
N VAL A 716 5.16 -19.84 3.09
CA VAL A 716 5.27 -18.42 2.71
C VAL A 716 5.94 -18.30 1.35
N CYS A 717 7.13 -18.87 1.16
CA CYS A 717 7.87 -18.77 -0.10
C CYS A 717 7.06 -19.31 -1.30
N SER A 718 6.31 -20.39 -1.11
CA SER A 718 5.45 -20.98 -2.16
C SER A 718 4.14 -20.22 -2.42
N SER A 719 3.89 -19.06 -1.80
CA SER A 719 2.77 -18.18 -2.17
C SER A 719 3.03 -17.43 -3.49
N CYS A 720 4.31 -17.16 -3.78
CA CYS A 720 4.77 -16.48 -4.98
C CYS A 720 5.65 -17.39 -5.86
N HIS A 721 6.56 -18.18 -5.25
CA HIS A 721 7.42 -19.11 -5.97
C HIS A 721 6.76 -20.48 -6.14
N MET A 722 5.82 -20.56 -7.08
CA MET A 722 4.95 -21.73 -7.30
C MET A 722 5.48 -22.75 -8.32
N ASP A 723 6.63 -22.53 -8.94
CA ASP A 723 7.16 -23.44 -9.95
C ASP A 723 7.80 -24.73 -9.37
N ASP A 724 7.87 -25.78 -10.18
CA ASP A 724 8.42 -27.09 -9.77
C ASP A 724 9.89 -27.01 -9.32
N LEU A 725 10.70 -26.11 -9.87
CA LEU A 725 12.11 -25.99 -9.49
C LEU A 725 12.23 -25.35 -8.10
N ALA A 726 11.48 -24.29 -7.84
CA ALA A 726 11.37 -23.67 -6.52
C ALA A 726 10.85 -24.65 -5.47
N ARG A 727 9.76 -25.39 -5.77
CA ARG A 727 9.22 -26.44 -4.89
C ARG A 727 10.24 -27.52 -4.57
N ASN A 728 10.93 -28.05 -5.59
CA ASN A 728 11.96 -29.07 -5.39
C ASN A 728 13.20 -28.54 -4.66
N HIS A 729 13.54 -27.25 -4.82
CA HIS A 729 14.60 -26.59 -4.06
C HIS A 729 14.23 -26.45 -2.57
N MET A 730 13.02 -26.02 -2.25
CA MET A 730 12.53 -25.95 -0.87
C MET A 730 12.57 -27.34 -0.21
N ILE A 731 12.10 -28.38 -0.90
CA ILE A 731 12.16 -29.77 -0.42
C ILE A 731 13.60 -30.25 -0.15
N GLN A 732 14.55 -29.91 -1.04
CA GLN A 732 15.97 -30.27 -0.86
C GLN A 732 16.61 -29.62 0.38
N ASN A 733 16.08 -28.48 0.85
CA ASN A 733 16.56 -27.76 2.02
C ASN A 733 15.70 -28.01 3.28
N GLY A 734 14.89 -29.07 3.25
CA GLY A 734 14.13 -29.58 4.39
C GLY A 734 12.71 -29.04 4.51
N GLY A 735 12.21 -28.31 3.52
CA GLY A 735 10.80 -27.97 3.40
C GLY A 735 9.94 -29.21 3.11
N ASP A 736 8.70 -29.20 3.56
CA ASP A 736 7.74 -30.27 3.35
C ASP A 736 6.42 -29.68 2.84
N PHE A 737 5.86 -30.32 1.83
CA PHE A 737 4.64 -29.91 1.13
C PHE A 737 3.50 -30.92 1.30
N ASN A 738 3.72 -31.95 2.11
CA ASN A 738 2.77 -33.01 2.40
C ASN A 738 3.07 -33.53 3.83
N ALA A 739 3.19 -32.60 4.77
CA ALA A 739 3.40 -32.88 6.18
C ALA A 739 2.05 -33.04 6.89
N GLY A 740 2.08 -33.72 8.04
CA GLY A 740 0.96 -33.71 8.98
C GLY A 740 1.24 -32.76 10.15
N LYS A 741 0.34 -32.76 11.13
CA LYS A 741 0.48 -32.02 12.39
C LYS A 741 0.07 -32.89 13.59
N ASP A 742 0.58 -32.58 14.78
CA ASP A 742 0.09 -33.18 16.04
C ASP A 742 -1.05 -32.35 16.67
N ASP A 743 -1.60 -32.84 17.77
CA ASP A 743 -2.70 -32.20 18.51
C ASP A 743 -2.35 -30.81 19.07
N THR A 744 -1.06 -30.45 19.11
CA THR A 744 -0.56 -29.11 19.45
C THR A 744 -0.34 -28.19 18.24
N GLY A 745 -0.71 -28.62 17.04
CA GLY A 745 -0.46 -27.86 15.80
C GLY A 745 0.98 -27.98 15.29
N ALA A 746 1.87 -28.68 16.01
CA ALA A 746 3.27 -28.77 15.65
C ALA A 746 3.50 -29.66 14.43
N LEU A 747 4.48 -29.29 13.60
CA LEU A 747 4.77 -29.94 12.33
C LEU A 747 5.25 -31.39 12.53
N ILE A 748 4.51 -32.36 11.98
CA ILE A 748 4.97 -33.74 11.79
C ILE A 748 5.55 -33.86 10.39
N SER A 749 6.87 -33.68 10.27
CA SER A 749 7.62 -33.81 9.02
C SER A 749 8.86 -34.70 9.18
N THR A 750 9.38 -35.18 8.04
CA THR A 750 10.70 -35.79 7.93
C THR A 750 11.80 -34.81 7.54
N GLY A 751 11.44 -33.58 7.16
CA GLY A 751 12.33 -32.47 6.84
C GLY A 751 12.41 -31.45 7.98
N ASN A 752 13.57 -30.80 8.11
CA ASN A 752 13.75 -29.62 8.96
C ASN A 752 14.27 -28.50 8.06
N GLU A 753 13.52 -27.40 7.95
CA GLU A 753 13.88 -26.27 7.09
C GLU A 753 15.22 -25.64 7.51
N THR A 754 16.07 -25.39 6.53
CA THR A 754 17.39 -24.75 6.71
C THR A 754 17.51 -23.40 5.99
N CYS A 755 16.37 -22.83 5.57
CA CYS A 755 16.25 -21.64 4.72
C CYS A 755 17.08 -20.44 5.22
N GLN A 756 17.05 -20.17 6.53
CA GLN A 756 17.75 -19.05 7.16
C GLN A 756 19.28 -19.07 6.93
N LEU A 757 19.89 -20.24 6.68
CA LEU A 757 21.33 -20.35 6.38
C LEU A 757 21.73 -19.68 5.06
N CYS A 758 20.80 -19.57 4.11
CA CYS A 758 21.03 -19.02 2.77
C CYS A 758 20.24 -17.73 2.52
N HIS A 759 19.08 -17.58 3.16
CA HIS A 759 18.09 -16.52 2.95
C HIS A 759 17.84 -15.62 4.18
N GLY A 760 18.65 -15.75 5.23
CA GLY A 760 18.65 -14.82 6.36
C GLY A 760 19.44 -13.54 6.06
N GLU A 761 19.37 -12.58 6.99
CA GLU A 761 20.12 -11.31 6.93
C GLU A 761 21.63 -11.54 6.73
N GLY A 762 22.20 -10.90 5.70
CA GLY A 762 23.61 -10.98 5.33
C GLY A 762 24.04 -12.34 4.75
N ALA A 763 23.10 -13.22 4.41
CA ALA A 763 23.40 -14.53 3.84
C ALA A 763 23.70 -14.48 2.32
N SER A 764 24.04 -15.62 1.73
CA SER A 764 24.47 -15.70 0.33
C SER A 764 23.39 -15.41 -0.72
N ALA A 765 22.13 -15.49 -0.31
CA ALA A 765 20.94 -15.21 -1.12
C ALA A 765 19.91 -14.52 -0.21
N ASP A 766 20.34 -13.43 0.42
CA ASP A 766 19.53 -12.55 1.27
C ASP A 766 18.14 -12.27 0.67
N THR A 767 17.13 -12.14 1.54
CA THR A 767 15.73 -11.91 1.15
C THR A 767 15.43 -10.41 0.91
N ALA A 768 16.29 -9.50 1.39
CA ALA A 768 16.14 -8.05 1.24
C ALA A 768 16.44 -7.50 -0.17
#